data_AF-A0A1B3JGP0-F1
#
_entry.id   AF-A0A1B3JGP0-F1
#
_cell.length_a   1.000
_cell.length_b   1.000
_cell.length_c   1.000
_cell.angle_alpha   90.00
_cell.angle_beta   90.00
_cell.angle_gamma   90.00
#
_symmetry.space_group_name_H-M   'P 1'
#
loop_
_entity.id
_entity.type
_entity.pdbx_description
1 polymer ?
#
loop_
_entity_poly.entity_id
_entity_poly.type
_entity_poly.pdbx_seq_one_letter_code
_entity_poly.pdbx_strand_id
1 'polypeptide(L)'
;MKLLKYAGFVPYLAIAFLNASVDLAHKITIQNVLLKSFEGNTLVVLTALINAMILLPFIFLFSPSAFINDKFCRTRVIRWSSLAVVGISTAILFSYVIGEFYLAFALTLILAAQSAVYSPAKYSLIKSIVGTENIGFANGVIQALTIVAILFSSFAFSIFFESYYVPSNDPNEVLQSVWMIGIGLVVFSSLEAFFAFKIPFFPQEKEENETFSAAKYFSFGYLKDNLRTLRSDKNIWLSVIGLSLFWGVAQVIVAAFPAHYKALFNADNAVIIQAILAVSGLGLIIGSYLAGRVSRLHVELGIVPVGALGIFVSLFGLTLVSTNVLLMLCSFGFGFFGGLFIVPLNSTIQYFAPEKISGKIMAGNNFIQNIFMVGFLLLSIVFVEFSLSTNGIFLTVSAACLLGSLYAMWQLPHLFIRLLLLPLLKTNYRFHVEGLKNLPQSGGVLMLGNHISWIDWMVLQAASPRAIKFVMFRPIYNKWYLTWFLRIFRVIPISAGSSRESIETIREYLVRGEVVALFPEGHISYNGQINEFKKGFEHVLKDLDNVTTVPFYLRGLWGSSFSRADSFYKNLTKKQGKREILVAFGKPIHGFIDAVAMKQKVLELSFSMWEKVIAKRKPITHHWLNSAKSNLFKECVVDGQGMKLNNLKFIAAVLMFGKQLKHTLGDEKNVGVLLPSSAIGAIVNMALMVMGKVPVNLNYTLSPEVMEKALAKANINKVITAEKFLNKLNAKGFAFDEVLAGKTIFAEQLGKKMTKSEKVRSFLTAFFAPRWWIKLMYFADVRLNDTATILFSSGSEGTPKGIELSHKNLLTNIKQVSELLNFQEDDVILNSLPIFHSFGLTVTTLMPLCEGIKMVSVADPTDGAEVGKMCARHNVSIIFGTSTFFRLYARNKKLHPLMLQSVRMVIAGAEKLKADVKEAFRLKFGLEIYEGYGATETAPVASVNMPNILDPDSLKEFTFNKVGTVGMPLPGTIIKIVDPNTLVALPTGEDGLILIGGGQVMKGYLADPEKTNEVIVELDGVRYYKTGDKGHIDENGFITIVDRYSRFAKIGGEMISLGSVEENIAQVLNDENQFVAIAVNDEKKGESVVLLVKSLLSLEEINTRIKSLNVPPIMLPSQVFLVNEIPLLGSGKVDFKGAKKLAEEILSA
;
A
#
# COMPACT_ATOMS: atom_id res chain seq x y z
N MET A 1 -5.41 24.13 -5.58
CA MET A 1 -4.58 24.06 -4.35
C MET A 1 -5.41 23.46 -3.20
N LYS A 2 -4.95 22.37 -2.55
CA LYS A 2 -5.68 21.76 -1.41
C LYS A 2 -5.68 22.63 -0.14
N LEU A 3 -4.65 23.46 0.07
CA LEU A 3 -4.54 24.31 1.26
C LEU A 3 -5.60 25.43 1.33
N LEU A 4 -6.02 25.95 0.17
CA LEU A 4 -7.05 27.01 0.11
C LEU A 4 -8.42 26.54 0.59
N LYS A 5 -8.60 25.22 0.80
CA LYS A 5 -9.83 24.65 1.34
C LYS A 5 -9.94 24.75 2.86
N TYR A 6 -8.83 24.99 3.58
CA TYR A 6 -8.86 25.17 5.03
C TYR A 6 -9.40 26.56 5.39
N ALA A 7 -10.44 26.59 6.22
CA ALA A 7 -11.00 27.83 6.74
C ALA A 7 -9.91 28.61 7.50
N GLY A 8 -9.71 29.88 7.15
CA GLY A 8 -8.70 30.75 7.78
C GLY A 8 -7.33 30.80 7.10
N PHE A 9 -6.99 29.87 6.19
CA PHE A 9 -5.67 29.87 5.55
C PHE A 9 -5.47 31.05 4.57
N VAL A 10 -6.50 31.43 3.81
CA VAL A 10 -6.44 32.58 2.89
C VAL A 10 -6.27 33.91 3.65
N PRO A 11 -7.08 34.22 4.68
CA PRO A 11 -6.82 35.37 5.55
C PRO A 11 -5.42 35.37 6.15
N TYR A 12 -4.91 34.20 6.57
CA TYR A 12 -3.56 34.07 7.11
C TYR A 12 -2.47 34.44 6.07
N LEU A 13 -2.62 34.03 4.81
CA LEU A 13 -1.68 34.42 3.75
C LEU A 13 -1.69 35.93 3.50
N ALA A 14 -2.88 36.55 3.47
CA ALA A 14 -3.01 38.00 3.32
C ALA A 14 -2.30 38.75 4.47
N ILE A 15 -2.51 38.30 5.70
CA ILE A 15 -1.83 38.83 6.88
C ILE A 15 -0.30 38.69 6.75
N ALA A 16 0.20 37.51 6.36
CA ALA A 16 1.65 37.29 6.25
C ALA A 16 2.31 38.23 5.24
N PHE A 17 1.62 38.52 4.12
CA PHE A 17 2.07 39.49 3.13
C PHE A 17 2.05 40.91 3.69
N LEU A 18 0.90 41.36 4.23
CA LEU A 18 0.70 42.72 4.71
C LEU A 18 1.62 43.07 5.88
N ASN A 19 1.76 42.17 6.86
CA ASN A 19 2.65 42.36 8.00
C ASN A 19 4.11 42.54 7.55
N ALA A 20 4.61 41.70 6.63
CA ALA A 20 5.96 41.83 6.10
C ALA A 20 6.15 43.14 5.31
N SER A 21 5.11 43.59 4.61
CA SER A 21 5.14 44.86 3.87
C SER A 21 5.19 46.08 4.79
N VAL A 22 4.38 46.12 5.86
CA VAL A 22 4.36 47.25 6.82
C VAL A 22 5.70 47.38 7.54
N ASP A 23 6.22 46.27 8.07
CA ASP A 23 7.48 46.25 8.82
C ASP A 23 8.66 46.74 7.96
N LEU A 24 8.68 46.35 6.68
CA LEU A 24 9.78 46.71 5.78
C LEU A 24 9.64 48.11 5.17
N ALA A 25 8.42 48.55 4.86
CA ALA A 25 8.15 49.84 4.24
C ALA A 25 8.67 51.00 5.09
N HIS A 26 8.32 51.02 6.38
CA HIS A 26 8.79 52.04 7.30
C HIS A 26 10.32 52.02 7.43
N LYS A 27 10.92 50.83 7.59
CA LYS A 27 12.38 50.66 7.65
C LYS A 27 13.07 51.29 6.45
N ILE A 28 12.63 50.96 5.24
CA ILE A 28 13.27 51.41 4.01
C ILE A 28 13.13 52.91 3.84
N THR A 29 11.97 53.49 4.19
CA THR A 29 11.81 54.94 4.18
C THR A 29 12.81 55.62 5.11
N ILE A 30 12.94 55.15 6.36
CA ILE A 30 13.92 55.73 7.30
C ILE A 30 15.36 55.52 6.82
N GLN A 31 15.70 54.35 6.27
CA GLN A 31 17.02 54.10 5.68
C GLN A 31 17.33 55.02 4.51
N ASN A 32 16.36 55.28 3.64
CA ASN A 32 16.54 56.20 2.51
C ASN A 32 16.66 57.66 2.99
N VAL A 33 15.89 58.08 4.00
CA VAL A 33 16.08 59.40 4.62
C VAL A 33 17.49 59.53 5.21
N LEU A 34 17.96 58.52 5.94
CA LEU A 34 19.32 58.51 6.47
C LEU A 34 20.37 58.68 5.36
N LEU A 35 20.24 57.90 4.28
CA LEU A 35 21.16 57.94 3.13
C LEU A 35 21.18 59.28 2.40
N LYS A 36 20.08 60.03 2.39
CA LYS A 36 19.99 61.33 1.69
C LYS A 36 20.35 62.52 2.57
N SER A 37 20.25 62.39 3.89
CA SER A 37 20.39 63.51 4.82
C SER A 37 21.68 63.47 5.67
N PHE A 38 22.40 62.35 5.71
CA PHE A 38 23.61 62.22 6.53
C PHE A 38 24.79 61.64 5.72
N GLU A 39 26.00 62.12 6.01
CA GLU A 39 27.25 61.63 5.40
C GLU A 39 28.27 61.18 6.46
N GLY A 40 29.30 60.45 6.03
CA GLY A 40 30.44 60.05 6.87
C GLY A 40 30.09 59.10 8.02
N ASN A 41 30.79 59.25 9.15
CA ASN A 41 30.67 58.33 10.30
C ASN A 41 29.26 58.33 10.93
N THR A 42 28.55 59.46 10.89
CA THR A 42 27.20 59.59 11.46
C THR A 42 26.19 58.69 10.74
N LEU A 43 26.25 58.63 9.41
CA LEU A 43 25.42 57.74 8.59
C LEU A 43 25.65 56.27 8.95
N VAL A 44 26.91 55.86 9.12
CA VAL A 44 27.29 54.49 9.47
C VAL A 44 26.72 54.09 10.83
N VAL A 45 26.84 54.97 11.83
CA VAL A 45 26.31 54.73 13.18
C VAL A 45 24.79 54.66 13.19
N LEU A 46 24.10 55.60 12.54
CA LEU A 46 22.62 55.60 12.48
C LEU A 46 22.07 54.41 11.69
N THR A 47 22.77 53.97 10.63
CA THR A 47 22.42 52.78 9.85
C THR A 47 22.65 51.48 10.65
N ALA A 48 23.70 51.41 11.46
CA ALA A 48 23.89 50.29 12.39
C ALA A 48 22.81 50.28 13.48
N LEU A 49 22.46 51.46 14.02
CA LEU A 49 21.51 51.61 15.11
C LEU A 49 20.07 51.26 14.68
N ILE A 50 19.63 51.66 13.48
CA ILE A 50 18.32 51.24 12.97
C ILE A 50 18.23 49.73 12.75
N ASN A 51 19.30 49.10 12.26
CA ASN A 51 19.34 47.64 12.12
C ASN A 51 19.31 46.93 13.48
N ALA A 52 19.96 47.50 14.50
CA ALA A 52 19.88 46.99 15.88
C ALA A 52 18.48 47.17 16.49
N MET A 53 17.82 48.32 16.30
CA MET A 53 16.48 48.61 16.82
C MET A 53 15.42 47.61 16.33
N ILE A 54 15.63 47.01 15.16
CA ILE A 54 14.71 46.01 14.61
C ILE A 54 14.90 44.64 15.27
N LEU A 55 16.14 44.28 15.64
CA LEU A 55 16.48 42.96 16.17
C LEU A 55 16.36 42.88 17.70
N LEU A 56 16.72 43.96 18.41
CA LEU A 56 16.80 44.00 19.87
C LEU A 56 15.46 43.69 20.59
N PRO A 57 14.28 44.14 20.11
CA PRO A 57 13.03 43.81 20.78
C PRO A 57 12.74 42.30 20.83
N PHE A 58 13.13 41.54 19.81
CA PHE A 58 13.01 40.08 19.83
C PHE A 58 13.91 39.41 20.88
N ILE A 59 14.97 40.09 21.31
CA ILE A 59 15.87 39.64 22.38
C ILE A 59 15.30 40.00 23.75
N PHE A 60 14.98 41.28 23.98
CA PHE A 60 14.55 41.78 25.29
C PHE A 60 13.12 41.35 25.67
N LEU A 61 12.20 41.25 24.69
CA LEU A 61 10.81 40.87 24.94
C LEU A 61 10.57 39.36 24.88
N PHE A 62 11.61 38.53 24.83
CA PHE A 62 11.45 37.07 24.76
C PHE A 62 10.53 36.51 25.85
N SER A 63 10.83 36.81 27.12
CA SER A 63 10.05 36.26 28.25
C SER A 63 8.61 36.82 28.33
N PRO A 64 8.37 38.13 28.17
CA PRO A 64 7.01 38.68 28.05
C PRO A 64 6.22 38.09 26.88
N SER A 65 6.85 37.99 25.70
CA SER A 65 6.23 37.43 24.50
C SER A 65 5.86 35.96 24.67
N ALA A 66 6.76 35.16 25.26
CA ALA A 66 6.48 33.76 25.60
C ALA A 66 5.28 33.62 26.55
N PHE A 67 5.21 34.45 27.59
CA PHE A 67 4.10 34.44 28.54
C PHE A 67 2.76 34.82 27.87
N ILE A 68 2.74 35.91 27.09
CA ILE A 68 1.52 36.38 26.42
C ILE A 68 0.97 35.30 25.46
N ASN A 69 1.86 34.63 24.71
CA ASN A 69 1.49 33.66 23.68
C ASN A 69 1.08 32.28 24.22
N ASP A 70 1.47 31.94 25.45
CA ASP A 70 1.01 30.73 26.12
C ASP A 70 -0.24 31.00 26.99
N LYS A 71 -0.36 32.21 27.58
CA LYS A 71 -1.51 32.60 28.42
C LYS A 71 -2.77 32.92 27.62
N PHE A 72 -2.64 33.64 26.52
CA PHE A 72 -3.79 34.06 25.71
C PHE A 72 -3.89 33.25 24.42
N CYS A 73 -5.12 32.98 23.97
CA CYS A 73 -5.35 32.34 22.68
C CYS A 73 -4.67 33.13 21.55
N ARG A 74 -3.89 32.43 20.72
CA ARG A 74 -3.10 33.01 19.61
C ARG A 74 -3.92 33.85 18.65
N THR A 75 -5.15 33.44 18.35
CA THR A 75 -6.07 34.24 17.51
C THR A 75 -6.36 35.60 18.15
N ARG A 76 -6.47 35.68 19.48
CA ARG A 76 -6.64 36.98 20.18
C ARG A 76 -5.37 37.80 20.15
N VAL A 77 -4.21 37.17 20.40
CA VAL A 77 -2.91 37.85 20.33
C VAL A 77 -2.73 38.49 18.95
N ILE A 78 -2.94 37.74 17.87
CA ILE A 78 -2.86 38.26 16.49
C ILE A 78 -3.81 39.45 16.27
N ARG A 79 -5.09 39.33 16.65
CA ARG A 79 -6.07 40.42 16.44
C ARG A 79 -5.71 41.71 17.17
N TRP A 80 -5.37 41.62 18.46
CA TRP A 80 -5.00 42.80 19.25
C TRP A 80 -3.67 43.39 18.80
N SER A 81 -2.69 42.54 18.48
CA SER A 81 -1.42 42.98 17.96
C SER A 81 -1.56 43.65 16.58
N SER A 82 -2.42 43.16 15.67
CA SER A 82 -2.67 43.83 14.39
C SER A 82 -3.40 45.17 14.56
N LEU A 83 -4.33 45.29 15.52
CA LEU A 83 -4.94 46.59 15.87
C LEU A 83 -3.91 47.59 16.42
N ALA A 84 -2.96 47.12 17.25
CA ALA A 84 -1.88 47.96 17.75
C ALA A 84 -1.00 48.50 16.61
N VAL A 85 -0.73 47.71 15.56
CA VAL A 85 0.03 48.16 14.38
C VAL A 85 -0.68 49.27 13.62
N VAL A 86 -2.01 49.26 13.55
CA VAL A 86 -2.76 50.38 12.94
C VAL A 86 -2.46 51.67 13.70
N GLY A 87 -2.55 51.65 15.04
CA GLY A 87 -2.22 52.80 15.88
C GLY A 87 -0.78 53.27 15.72
N ILE A 88 0.18 52.33 15.69
CA ILE A 88 1.61 52.65 15.47
C ILE A 88 1.83 53.25 14.07
N SER A 89 1.19 52.69 13.04
CA SER A 89 1.28 53.21 11.66
C SER A 89 0.67 54.60 11.52
N THR A 90 -0.42 54.88 12.26
CA THR A 90 -1.00 56.23 12.33
C THR A 90 -0.05 57.22 13.01
N ALA A 91 0.63 56.80 14.09
CA ALA A 91 1.67 57.63 14.72
C ALA A 91 2.87 57.86 13.78
N ILE A 92 3.27 56.84 13.01
CA ILE A 92 4.31 56.98 11.97
C ILE A 92 3.86 57.98 10.90
N LEU A 93 2.64 57.86 10.37
CA LEU A 93 2.09 58.82 9.41
C LEU A 93 2.09 60.24 9.98
N PHE A 94 1.68 60.42 11.24
CA PHE A 94 1.69 61.72 11.90
C PHE A 94 3.11 62.30 11.97
N SER A 95 4.10 61.50 12.34
CA SER A 95 5.51 61.92 12.33
C SER A 95 6.00 62.31 10.93
N TYR A 96 5.53 61.63 9.88
CA TYR A 96 5.90 61.96 8.51
C TYR A 96 5.27 63.27 8.05
N VAL A 97 3.99 63.52 8.36
CA VAL A 97 3.29 64.74 7.96
C VAL A 97 3.88 65.98 8.62
N ILE A 98 4.29 65.87 9.89
CA ILE A 98 4.92 66.98 10.64
C ILE A 98 6.40 67.14 10.28
N GLY A 99 7.03 66.09 9.73
CA GLY A 99 8.45 66.08 9.41
C GLY A 99 9.34 65.77 10.61
N GLU A 100 8.84 65.12 11.68
CA GLU A 100 9.64 64.81 12.88
C GLU A 100 10.43 63.51 12.72
N PHE A 101 11.66 63.60 12.19
CA PHE A 101 12.48 62.43 11.88
C PHE A 101 12.83 61.57 13.10
N TYR A 102 13.25 62.18 14.22
CA TYR A 102 13.65 61.41 15.40
C TYR A 102 12.48 60.66 16.03
N LEU A 103 11.27 61.22 15.96
CA LEU A 103 10.05 60.53 16.38
C LEU A 103 9.77 59.32 15.48
N ALA A 104 9.84 59.50 14.16
CA ALA A 104 9.70 58.43 13.18
C ALA A 104 10.74 57.31 13.38
N PHE A 105 11.99 57.71 13.65
CA PHE A 105 13.10 56.82 13.94
C PHE A 105 12.87 56.02 15.23
N ALA A 106 12.41 56.66 16.31
CA ALA A 106 12.05 55.98 17.56
C ALA A 106 10.88 55.00 17.41
N LEU A 107 9.89 55.34 16.57
CA LEU A 107 8.74 54.48 16.27
C LEU A 107 9.15 53.16 15.60
N THR A 108 10.32 53.08 14.96
CA THR A 108 10.87 51.82 14.45
C THR A 108 11.06 50.78 15.56
N LEU A 109 11.50 51.19 16.76
CA LEU A 109 11.66 50.28 17.91
C LEU A 109 10.31 49.79 18.44
N ILE A 110 9.31 50.67 18.46
CA ILE A 110 7.95 50.34 18.93
C ILE A 110 7.27 49.37 17.96
N LEU A 111 7.42 49.59 16.64
CA LEU A 111 6.94 48.67 15.62
C LEU A 111 7.60 47.29 15.76
N ALA A 112 8.93 47.25 15.91
CA ALA A 112 9.66 46.00 16.13
C ALA A 112 9.28 45.29 17.45
N ALA A 113 8.99 46.03 18.52
CA ALA A 113 8.49 45.48 19.78
C ALA A 113 7.12 44.81 19.63
N GLN A 114 6.22 45.40 18.84
CA GLN A 114 4.95 44.78 18.47
C GLN A 114 5.21 43.47 17.69
N SER A 115 6.09 43.50 16.69
CA SER A 115 6.39 42.32 15.87
C SER A 115 7.00 41.17 16.69
N ALA A 116 7.75 41.48 17.75
CA ALA A 116 8.29 40.50 18.70
C ALA A 116 7.23 39.73 19.51
N VAL A 117 6.08 40.36 19.79
CA VAL A 117 4.93 39.72 20.46
C VAL A 117 4.06 38.97 19.44
N TYR A 118 3.91 39.53 18.25
CA TYR A 118 3.06 39.03 17.18
C TYR A 118 3.59 37.76 16.49
N SER A 119 4.90 37.73 16.19
CA SER A 119 5.53 36.67 15.40
C SER A 119 5.33 35.26 15.99
N PRO A 120 5.51 35.03 17.32
CA PRO A 120 5.26 33.72 17.92
C PRO A 120 3.82 33.24 17.76
N ALA A 121 2.84 34.14 17.85
CA ALA A 121 1.42 33.82 17.65
C ALA A 121 1.16 33.37 16.21
N LYS A 122 1.69 34.13 15.24
CA LYS A 122 1.58 33.89 13.81
C LYS A 122 2.09 32.49 13.45
N TYR A 123 3.34 32.16 13.78
CA TYR A 123 3.92 30.85 13.43
C TYR A 123 3.30 29.68 14.19
N SER A 124 2.86 29.89 15.43
CA SER A 124 2.22 28.84 16.23
C SER A 124 0.80 28.50 15.77
N LEU A 125 0.15 29.38 14.99
CA LEU A 125 -1.22 29.18 14.51
C LEU A 125 -1.29 28.26 13.27
N ILE A 126 -0.20 28.15 12.50
CA ILE A 126 -0.15 27.36 11.26
C ILE A 126 -0.60 25.92 11.51
N LYS A 127 -0.07 25.29 12.57
CA LYS A 127 -0.40 23.90 12.96
C LYS A 127 -1.90 23.72 13.21
N SER A 128 -2.55 24.69 13.86
CA SER A 128 -3.98 24.66 14.15
C SER A 128 -4.86 24.84 12.90
N ILE A 129 -4.39 25.60 11.89
CA ILE A 129 -5.15 25.84 10.64
C ILE A 129 -5.11 24.63 9.71
N VAL A 130 -3.92 24.08 9.43
CA VAL A 130 -3.73 23.09 8.35
C VAL A 130 -3.55 21.65 8.84
N GLY A 131 -3.46 21.44 10.17
CA GLY A 131 -3.16 20.16 10.80
C GLY A 131 -1.72 19.71 10.58
N THR A 132 -1.30 18.65 11.28
CA THR A 132 0.08 18.14 11.26
C THR A 132 0.55 17.63 9.90
N GLU A 133 -0.36 17.16 9.06
CA GLU A 133 -0.05 16.56 7.76
C GLU A 133 0.44 17.59 6.72
N ASN A 134 0.00 18.85 6.83
CA ASN A 134 0.24 19.86 5.79
C ASN A 134 1.17 21.01 6.25
N ILE A 135 1.74 20.92 7.45
CA ILE A 135 2.64 21.95 8.01
C ILE A 135 3.82 22.25 7.08
N GLY A 136 4.44 21.22 6.51
CA GLY A 136 5.56 21.36 5.58
C GLY A 136 5.21 22.19 4.33
N PHE A 137 4.10 21.83 3.69
CA PHE A 137 3.63 22.55 2.50
C PHE A 137 3.15 23.97 2.82
N ALA A 138 2.48 24.16 3.96
CA ALA A 138 2.02 25.47 4.41
C ALA A 138 3.22 26.42 4.66
N ASN A 139 4.24 25.98 5.40
CA ASN A 139 5.45 26.78 5.64
C ASN A 139 6.17 27.14 4.34
N GLY A 140 6.23 26.23 3.36
CA GLY A 140 6.82 26.52 2.05
C GLY A 140 6.11 27.65 1.30
N VAL A 141 4.77 27.66 1.31
CA VAL A 141 3.96 28.71 0.68
C VAL A 141 4.08 30.03 1.45
N ILE A 142 3.98 29.99 2.78
CA ILE A 142 4.07 31.18 3.64
C ILE A 142 5.44 31.84 3.50
N GLN A 143 6.53 31.05 3.51
CA GLN A 143 7.88 31.56 3.35
C GLN A 143 8.06 32.20 1.98
N ALA A 144 7.66 31.53 0.90
CA ALA A 144 7.73 32.08 -0.45
C ALA A 144 6.96 33.40 -0.57
N LEU A 145 5.73 33.47 -0.03
CA LEU A 145 4.91 34.68 -0.04
C LEU A 145 5.54 35.82 0.76
N THR A 146 6.14 35.52 1.92
CA THR A 146 6.81 36.52 2.76
C THR A 146 8.00 37.14 2.02
N ILE A 147 8.78 36.34 1.29
CA ILE A 147 9.89 36.85 0.47
C ILE A 147 9.39 37.68 -0.71
N VAL A 148 8.29 37.27 -1.36
CA VAL A 148 7.63 38.09 -2.38
C VAL A 148 7.20 39.43 -1.81
N ALA A 149 6.62 39.45 -0.60
CA ALA A 149 6.22 40.68 0.09
C ALA A 149 7.44 41.57 0.39
N ILE A 150 8.53 40.99 0.89
CA ILE A 150 9.79 41.72 1.17
C ILE A 150 10.35 42.33 -0.10
N LEU A 151 10.47 41.57 -1.19
CA LEU A 151 10.98 42.09 -2.46
C LEU A 151 10.06 43.17 -3.03
N PHE A 152 8.75 42.90 -3.06
CA PHE A 152 7.74 43.85 -3.54
C PHE A 152 7.81 45.17 -2.76
N SER A 153 7.79 45.12 -1.43
CA SER A 153 7.85 46.30 -0.58
C SER A 153 9.19 47.02 -0.73
N SER A 154 10.30 46.29 -0.83
CA SER A 154 11.61 46.90 -1.03
C SER A 154 11.68 47.77 -2.29
N PHE A 155 11.22 47.23 -3.42
CA PHE A 155 11.20 47.99 -4.67
C PHE A 155 10.11 49.06 -4.68
N ALA A 156 8.87 48.73 -4.30
CA ALA A 156 7.74 49.65 -4.40
C ALA A 156 7.96 50.92 -3.57
N PHE A 157 8.36 50.78 -2.30
CA PHE A 157 8.57 51.93 -1.43
C PHE A 157 9.86 52.69 -1.74
N SER A 158 10.90 52.03 -2.24
CA SER A 158 12.11 52.73 -2.70
C SER A 158 11.85 53.54 -3.98
N ILE A 159 11.12 52.98 -4.96
CA ILE A 159 10.74 53.70 -6.18
C ILE A 159 9.83 54.88 -5.83
N PHE A 160 8.85 54.66 -4.95
CA PHE A 160 7.96 55.73 -4.50
C PHE A 160 8.75 56.82 -3.78
N PHE A 161 9.67 56.46 -2.88
CA PHE A 161 10.55 57.41 -2.22
C PHE A 161 11.34 58.25 -3.23
N GLU A 162 12.06 57.61 -4.16
CA GLU A 162 12.88 58.30 -5.17
C GLU A 162 12.06 59.17 -6.14
N SER A 163 10.77 58.86 -6.35
CA SER A 163 9.90 59.63 -7.26
C SER A 163 9.34 60.92 -6.64
N TYR A 164 9.23 60.98 -5.31
CA TYR A 164 8.51 62.05 -4.62
C TYR A 164 9.36 62.80 -3.58
N TYR A 165 10.55 62.33 -3.23
CA TYR A 165 11.38 63.03 -2.25
C TYR A 165 11.85 64.39 -2.77
N VAL A 166 11.95 65.36 -1.86
CA VAL A 166 12.59 66.65 -2.12
C VAL A 166 14.05 66.55 -1.68
N PRO A 167 15.04 66.83 -2.55
CA PRO A 167 16.44 66.83 -2.16
C PRO A 167 16.73 67.89 -1.09
N SER A 168 17.09 67.46 0.12
CA SER A 168 17.49 68.31 1.23
C SER A 168 18.46 67.57 2.15
N ASN A 169 19.35 68.32 2.80
CA ASN A 169 20.23 67.79 3.85
C ASN A 169 19.54 67.72 5.22
N ASP A 170 18.35 68.32 5.37
CA ASP A 170 17.55 68.20 6.59
C ASP A 170 16.69 66.92 6.53
N PRO A 171 16.90 65.94 7.42
CA PRO A 171 16.10 64.71 7.46
C PRO A 171 14.60 64.96 7.69
N ASN A 172 14.23 66.08 8.30
CA ASN A 172 12.85 66.44 8.56
C ASN A 172 12.12 66.81 7.25
N GLU A 173 12.74 67.62 6.40
CA GLU A 173 12.20 68.01 5.09
C GLU A 173 12.10 66.82 4.13
N VAL A 174 13.14 65.97 4.09
CA VAL A 174 13.13 64.76 3.26
C VAL A 174 12.01 63.82 3.71
N LEU A 175 11.83 63.62 5.02
CA LEU A 175 10.76 62.77 5.55
C LEU A 175 9.37 63.35 5.24
N GLN A 176 9.19 64.66 5.36
CA GLN A 176 7.93 65.34 5.09
C GLN A 176 7.50 65.21 3.64
N SER A 177 8.45 65.25 2.70
CA SER A 177 8.15 65.10 1.27
C SER A 177 7.57 63.73 0.89
N VAL A 178 7.79 62.70 1.71
CA VAL A 178 7.36 61.31 1.44
C VAL A 178 6.21 60.82 2.34
N TRP A 179 5.46 61.75 2.95
CA TRP A 179 4.36 61.44 3.88
C TRP A 179 3.29 60.48 3.34
N MET A 180 3.09 60.45 2.01
CA MET A 180 2.17 59.52 1.32
C MET A 180 2.52 58.05 1.57
N ILE A 181 3.79 57.71 1.82
CA ILE A 181 4.20 56.36 2.23
C ILE A 181 3.53 55.99 3.57
N GLY A 182 3.39 56.96 4.48
CA GLY A 182 2.68 56.80 5.75
C GLY A 182 1.21 56.43 5.58
N ILE A 183 0.51 56.95 4.56
CA ILE A 183 -0.85 56.52 4.24
C ILE A 183 -0.85 55.05 3.83
N GLY A 184 0.10 54.65 2.98
CA GLY A 184 0.28 53.26 2.58
C GLY A 184 0.43 52.31 3.77
N LEU A 185 1.22 52.70 4.78
CA LEU A 185 1.40 51.94 6.03
C LEU A 185 0.08 51.77 6.80
N VAL A 186 -0.71 52.84 6.94
CA VAL A 186 -2.02 52.79 7.63
C VAL A 186 -3.02 51.92 6.87
N VAL A 187 -3.04 52.01 5.54
CA VAL A 187 -3.92 51.17 4.72
C VAL A 187 -3.54 49.69 4.83
N PHE A 188 -2.25 49.37 4.70
CA PHE A 188 -1.79 47.98 4.77
C PHE A 188 -2.00 47.37 6.16
N SER A 189 -1.73 48.13 7.24
CA SER A 189 -2.00 47.67 8.61
C SER A 189 -3.50 47.53 8.91
N SER A 190 -4.35 48.41 8.36
CA SER A 190 -5.81 48.30 8.50
C SER A 190 -6.36 47.06 7.80
N LEU A 191 -5.84 46.76 6.59
CA LEU A 191 -6.17 45.53 5.87
C LEU A 191 -5.66 44.29 6.64
N GLU A 192 -4.49 44.37 7.25
CA GLU A 192 -3.95 43.28 8.09
C GLU A 192 -4.90 42.99 9.26
N ALA A 193 -5.33 44.02 9.98
CA ALA A 193 -6.28 43.91 11.07
C ALA A 193 -7.62 43.32 10.58
N PHE A 194 -8.15 43.79 9.44
CA PHE A 194 -9.37 43.24 8.85
C PHE A 194 -9.26 41.72 8.61
N PHE A 195 -8.17 41.25 8.01
CA PHE A 195 -7.96 39.82 7.78
C PHE A 195 -7.69 39.04 9.08
N ALA A 196 -7.08 39.64 10.10
CA ALA A 196 -6.90 39.01 11.42
C ALA A 196 -8.24 38.65 12.09
N PHE A 197 -9.28 39.48 11.89
CA PHE A 197 -10.63 39.16 12.37
C PHE A 197 -11.35 38.07 11.55
N LYS A 198 -10.91 37.79 10.32
CA LYS A 198 -11.44 36.70 9.47
C LYS A 198 -10.84 35.33 9.78
N ILE A 199 -9.78 35.25 10.60
CA ILE A 199 -9.24 33.97 11.07
C ILE A 199 -10.20 33.34 12.10
N PRO A 200 -10.57 32.05 11.95
CA PRO A 200 -11.37 31.32 12.93
C PRO A 200 -10.74 31.27 14.32
N PHE A 201 -11.58 31.14 15.34
CA PHE A 201 -11.10 30.99 16.71
C PHE A 201 -10.70 29.52 16.97
N PHE A 202 -9.48 29.30 17.45
CA PHE A 202 -8.99 27.97 17.83
C PHE A 202 -8.85 27.90 19.36
N PRO A 203 -9.62 27.03 20.04
CA PRO A 203 -9.54 26.87 21.49
C PRO A 203 -8.18 26.26 21.90
N GLN A 204 -7.66 26.66 23.06
CA GLN A 204 -6.39 26.21 23.62
C GLN A 204 -6.62 25.71 25.05
N GLU A 205 -5.94 24.64 25.46
CA GLU A 205 -5.93 24.16 26.85
C GLU A 205 -5.31 25.23 27.77
N LYS A 206 -6.04 25.62 28.82
CA LYS A 206 -5.64 26.70 29.74
C LYS A 206 -4.81 26.17 30.91
N GLU A 207 -3.82 26.95 31.33
CA GLU A 207 -3.30 26.91 32.71
C GLU A 207 -3.92 28.07 33.47
N GLU A 208 -4.85 27.78 34.38
CA GLU A 208 -5.74 28.81 34.97
C GLU A 208 -5.05 29.74 35.99
N ASN A 209 -3.78 29.50 36.37
CA ASN A 209 -3.13 30.21 37.50
C ASN A 209 -1.76 30.85 37.23
N GLU A 210 -1.31 31.02 35.98
CA GLU A 210 0.00 31.68 35.73
C GLU A 210 -0.07 33.23 35.75
N THR A 211 0.69 33.84 36.68
CA THR A 211 0.92 35.29 36.79
C THR A 211 2.35 35.67 36.41
N PHE A 212 2.54 36.78 35.67
CA PHE A 212 3.87 37.27 35.29
C PHE A 212 4.50 38.08 36.44
N SER A 213 5.64 37.64 36.96
CA SER A 213 6.35 38.33 38.05
C SER A 213 7.50 39.19 37.52
N ALA A 214 7.45 40.50 37.77
CA ALA A 214 8.52 41.41 37.39
C ALA A 214 9.87 41.05 38.05
N ALA A 215 9.84 40.63 39.32
CA ALA A 215 11.04 40.21 40.05
C ALA A 215 11.71 39.00 39.38
N LYS A 216 10.94 38.02 38.88
CA LYS A 216 11.45 36.85 38.17
C LYS A 216 11.99 37.18 36.76
N TYR A 217 11.48 38.22 36.13
CA TYR A 217 11.97 38.71 34.84
C TYR A 217 13.35 39.37 34.97
N PHE A 218 13.50 40.35 35.88
CA PHE A 218 14.76 41.06 36.08
C PHE A 218 15.88 40.20 36.68
N SER A 219 15.53 39.12 37.41
CA SER A 219 16.49 38.10 37.89
C SER A 219 16.83 37.03 36.85
N PHE A 220 16.39 37.18 35.59
CA PHE A 220 16.59 36.22 34.50
C PHE A 220 16.02 34.81 34.74
N GLY A 221 15.15 34.62 35.75
CA GLY A 221 14.51 33.34 36.05
C GLY A 221 13.66 32.81 34.90
N TYR A 222 12.82 33.67 34.29
CA TYR A 222 12.02 33.28 33.13
C TYR A 222 12.89 32.92 31.91
N LEU A 223 14.00 33.63 31.69
CA LEU A 223 14.93 33.34 30.60
C LEU A 223 15.49 31.92 30.74
N LYS A 224 15.93 31.54 31.96
CA LYS A 224 16.46 30.21 32.27
C LYS A 224 15.42 29.11 32.05
N ASP A 225 14.19 29.30 32.53
CA ASP A 225 13.10 28.33 32.39
C ASP A 225 12.69 28.14 30.92
N ASN A 226 12.56 29.25 30.18
CA ASN A 226 12.20 29.22 28.77
C ASN A 226 13.30 28.57 27.92
N LEU A 227 14.58 28.85 28.20
CA LEU A 227 15.71 28.19 27.54
C LEU A 227 15.79 26.69 27.86
N ARG A 228 15.49 26.29 29.10
CA ARG A 228 15.41 24.88 29.48
C ARG A 228 14.31 24.15 28.72
N THR A 229 13.15 24.79 28.58
CA THR A 229 12.02 24.27 27.80
C THR A 229 12.37 24.14 26.32
N LEU A 230 13.07 25.12 25.75
CA LEU A 230 13.51 25.06 24.35
C LEU A 230 14.53 23.93 24.10
N ARG A 231 15.37 23.62 25.10
CA ARG A 231 16.41 22.57 25.03
C ARG A 231 15.89 21.16 25.37
N SER A 232 14.64 21.01 25.83
CA SER A 232 14.13 19.70 26.26
C SER A 232 13.92 18.73 25.10
N ASP A 233 13.57 19.24 23.92
CA ASP A 233 13.46 18.45 22.70
C ASP A 233 14.66 18.70 21.78
N LYS A 234 15.41 17.63 21.50
CA LYS A 234 16.62 17.70 20.68
C LYS A 234 16.34 18.11 19.23
N ASN A 235 15.19 17.72 18.67
CA ASN A 235 14.81 18.08 17.29
C ASN A 235 14.48 19.56 17.19
N ILE A 236 13.78 20.11 18.18
CA ILE A 236 13.50 21.54 18.28
C ILE A 236 14.80 22.31 18.41
N TRP A 237 15.65 21.95 19.38
CA TRP A 237 16.92 22.64 19.62
C TRP A 237 17.84 22.67 18.40
N LEU A 238 18.07 21.53 17.76
CA LEU A 238 18.90 21.45 16.56
C LEU A 238 18.32 22.26 15.39
N SER A 239 16.99 22.29 15.25
CA SER A 239 16.34 23.07 14.19
C SER A 239 16.48 24.58 14.42
N VAL A 240 16.36 25.03 15.68
CA VAL A 240 16.56 26.42 16.06
C VAL A 240 18.00 26.86 15.78
N ILE A 241 19.00 26.04 16.16
CA ILE A 241 20.40 26.32 15.86
C ILE A 241 20.67 26.36 14.36
N GLY A 242 20.12 25.42 13.59
CA GLY A 242 20.23 25.42 12.13
C GLY A 242 19.70 26.71 11.50
N LEU A 243 18.48 27.12 11.85
CA LEU A 243 17.89 28.37 11.36
C LEU A 243 18.70 29.60 11.78
N SER A 244 19.20 29.61 13.02
CA SER A 244 20.00 30.72 13.56
C SER A 244 21.32 30.88 12.83
N LEU A 245 21.98 29.77 12.49
CA LEU A 245 23.17 29.78 11.64
C LEU A 245 22.86 30.31 10.24
N PHE A 246 21.79 29.86 9.60
CA PHE A 246 21.42 30.36 8.26
C PHE A 246 21.21 31.88 8.26
N TRP A 247 20.42 32.40 9.20
CA TRP A 247 20.15 33.84 9.27
C TRP A 247 21.38 34.65 9.69
N GLY A 248 22.22 34.11 10.57
CA GLY A 248 23.53 34.72 10.87
C GLY A 248 24.41 34.83 9.63
N VAL A 249 24.51 33.75 8.84
CA VAL A 249 25.25 33.74 7.56
C VAL A 249 24.65 34.72 6.55
N ALA A 250 23.31 34.79 6.45
CA ALA A 250 22.64 35.76 5.58
C ALA A 250 23.00 37.22 5.94
N GLN A 251 23.15 37.54 7.24
CA GLN A 251 23.62 38.86 7.67
C GLN A 251 25.05 39.16 7.22
N VAL A 252 25.95 38.18 7.29
CA VAL A 252 27.33 38.34 6.79
C VAL A 252 27.33 38.61 5.29
N ILE A 253 26.50 37.91 4.51
CA ILE A 253 26.40 38.14 3.06
C ILE A 253 25.93 39.57 2.79
N VAL A 254 24.85 40.02 3.43
CA VAL A 254 24.33 41.38 3.21
C VAL A 254 25.36 42.44 3.60
N ALA A 255 26.12 42.23 4.67
CA ALA A 255 27.13 43.18 5.15
C ALA A 255 28.44 43.17 4.33
N ALA A 256 28.98 41.99 4.00
CA ALA A 256 30.30 41.84 3.39
C ALA A 256 30.28 41.80 1.85
N PHE A 257 29.14 41.48 1.23
CA PHE A 257 29.04 41.33 -0.22
C PHE A 257 29.32 42.63 -1.01
N PRO A 258 28.86 43.83 -0.61
CA PRO A 258 29.22 45.06 -1.31
C PRO A 258 30.73 45.31 -1.34
N ALA A 259 31.42 45.08 -0.22
CA ALA A 259 32.88 45.19 -0.13
C ALA A 259 33.60 44.13 -0.98
N HIS A 260 33.05 42.91 -1.04
CA HIS A 260 33.58 41.83 -1.87
C HIS A 260 33.42 42.09 -3.37
N TYR A 261 32.27 42.61 -3.80
CA TYR A 261 32.04 43.02 -5.18
C TYR A 261 33.01 44.12 -5.61
N LYS A 262 33.23 45.12 -4.74
CA LYS A 262 34.21 46.19 -4.97
C LYS A 262 35.64 45.64 -5.10
N ALA A 263 36.01 44.67 -4.25
CA ALA A 263 37.32 44.01 -4.31
C ALA A 263 37.53 43.19 -5.61
N LEU A 264 36.49 42.60 -6.18
CA LEU A 264 36.58 41.76 -7.39
C LEU A 264 36.60 42.57 -8.70
N PHE A 265 35.77 43.61 -8.81
CA PHE A 265 35.57 44.35 -10.07
C PHE A 265 36.16 45.76 -10.08
N ASN A 266 36.71 46.21 -8.95
CA ASN A 266 37.12 47.60 -8.75
C ASN A 266 36.01 48.61 -9.11
N ALA A 267 34.75 48.21 -8.90
CA ALA A 267 33.54 48.94 -9.24
C ALA A 267 32.51 48.78 -8.12
N ASP A 268 31.75 49.83 -7.82
CA ASP A 268 30.78 49.89 -6.72
C ASP A 268 29.36 50.22 -7.20
N ASN A 269 28.95 49.60 -8.31
CA ASN A 269 27.60 49.75 -8.84
C ASN A 269 26.55 49.13 -7.90
N ALA A 270 25.96 49.99 -7.06
CA ALA A 270 24.94 49.61 -6.08
C ALA A 270 23.73 48.89 -6.72
N VAL A 271 23.34 49.26 -7.94
CA VAL A 271 22.21 48.63 -8.65
C VAL A 271 22.53 47.18 -8.98
N ILE A 272 23.75 46.88 -9.45
CA ILE A 272 24.19 45.51 -9.76
C ILE A 272 24.33 44.69 -8.47
N ILE A 273 24.90 45.26 -7.41
CA ILE A 273 25.05 44.61 -6.10
C ILE A 273 23.66 44.22 -5.54
N GLN A 274 22.71 45.16 -5.54
CA GLN A 274 21.34 44.93 -5.09
C GLN A 274 20.61 43.93 -5.99
N ALA A 275 20.83 43.97 -7.30
CA ALA A 275 20.26 42.98 -8.23
C ALA A 275 20.78 41.57 -7.94
N ILE A 276 22.10 41.40 -7.72
CA ILE A 276 22.69 40.11 -7.37
C ILE A 276 22.10 39.60 -6.04
N LEU A 277 21.99 40.45 -5.02
CA LEU A 277 21.39 40.07 -3.74
C LEU A 277 19.89 39.74 -3.89
N ALA A 278 19.13 40.49 -4.70
CA ALA A 278 17.71 40.24 -4.94
C ALA A 278 17.44 38.89 -5.64
N VAL A 279 18.36 38.43 -6.49
CA VAL A 279 18.29 37.10 -7.13
C VAL A 279 18.32 35.97 -6.09
N SER A 280 18.98 36.15 -4.94
CA SER A 280 18.88 35.18 -3.82
C SER A 280 17.45 35.06 -3.29
N GLY A 281 16.68 36.16 -3.30
CA GLY A 281 15.25 36.14 -2.93
C GLY A 281 14.42 35.28 -3.89
N LEU A 282 14.67 35.36 -5.20
CA LEU A 282 14.03 34.50 -6.20
C LEU A 282 14.39 33.02 -6.00
N GLY A 283 15.67 32.73 -5.74
CA GLY A 283 16.13 31.41 -5.35
C GLY A 283 15.35 30.89 -4.13
N LEU A 284 15.25 31.71 -3.08
CA LEU A 284 14.57 31.40 -1.83
C LEU A 284 13.08 31.10 -2.02
N ILE A 285 12.39 31.82 -2.90
CA ILE A 285 10.99 31.56 -3.28
C ILE A 285 10.85 30.16 -3.90
N ILE A 286 11.66 29.86 -4.93
CA ILE A 286 11.60 28.59 -5.65
C ILE A 286 11.99 27.42 -4.74
N GLY A 287 13.06 27.59 -3.96
CA GLY A 287 13.53 26.62 -2.98
C GLY A 287 12.47 26.32 -1.90
N SER A 288 11.84 27.36 -1.34
CA SER A 288 10.80 27.21 -0.31
C SER A 288 9.56 26.49 -0.84
N TYR A 289 9.14 26.82 -2.07
CA TYR A 289 8.02 26.14 -2.72
C TYR A 289 8.34 24.65 -2.98
N LEU A 290 9.55 24.35 -3.47
CA LEU A 290 9.98 22.97 -3.71
C LEU A 290 10.06 22.18 -2.40
N ALA A 291 10.65 22.75 -1.35
CA ALA A 291 10.72 22.15 -0.01
C ALA A 291 9.34 21.80 0.54
N GLY A 292 8.37 22.72 0.38
CA GLY A 292 6.99 22.50 0.76
C GLY A 292 6.32 21.39 -0.07
N ARG A 293 6.60 21.32 -1.37
CA ARG A 293 6.04 20.28 -2.26
C ARG A 293 6.58 18.90 -1.94
N VAL A 294 7.86 18.79 -1.59
CA VAL A 294 8.47 17.51 -1.18
C VAL A 294 7.96 17.09 0.21
N SER A 295 7.76 18.05 1.12
CA SER A 295 7.19 17.83 2.47
C SER A 295 5.65 17.73 2.48
N ARG A 296 5.06 17.05 1.49
CA ARG A 296 3.62 16.87 1.37
C ARG A 296 3.20 15.63 2.17
N LEU A 297 2.32 15.80 3.16
CA LEU A 297 1.82 14.81 4.14
C LEU A 297 2.68 14.65 5.41
N HIS A 298 3.96 15.01 5.38
CA HIS A 298 4.86 15.04 6.55
C HIS A 298 6.09 15.94 6.28
N VAL A 299 6.79 16.32 7.34
CA VAL A 299 8.00 17.16 7.25
C VAL A 299 9.20 16.33 6.78
N GLU A 300 9.77 16.66 5.61
CA GLU A 300 10.92 15.92 5.05
C GLU A 300 12.24 16.55 5.47
N LEU A 301 12.69 16.20 6.68
CA LEU A 301 13.97 16.65 7.23
C LEU A 301 15.19 16.18 6.43
N GLY A 302 15.06 15.16 5.57
CA GLY A 302 16.16 14.66 4.74
C GLY A 302 16.72 15.70 3.76
N ILE A 303 15.95 16.73 3.42
CA ILE A 303 16.34 17.83 2.51
C ILE A 303 17.31 18.81 3.20
N VAL A 304 17.26 18.93 4.53
CA VAL A 304 18.05 19.92 5.29
C VAL A 304 19.55 19.81 5.01
N PRO A 305 20.20 18.63 5.05
CA PRO A 305 21.59 18.50 4.65
C PRO A 305 21.87 18.93 3.20
N VAL A 306 20.97 18.64 2.27
CA VAL A 306 21.14 19.06 0.86
C VAL A 306 21.10 20.58 0.75
N GLY A 307 20.19 21.22 1.49
CA GLY A 307 20.16 22.68 1.63
C GLY A 307 21.46 23.22 2.23
N ALA A 308 21.95 22.66 3.34
CA ALA A 308 23.19 23.10 3.99
C ALA A 308 24.44 22.95 3.09
N LEU A 309 24.57 21.80 2.41
CA LEU A 309 25.68 21.53 1.49
C LEU A 309 25.61 22.44 0.26
N GLY A 310 24.41 22.70 -0.25
CA GLY A 310 24.20 23.65 -1.34
C GLY A 310 24.47 25.11 -0.96
N ILE A 311 24.16 25.52 0.28
CA ILE A 311 24.58 26.81 0.84
C ILE A 311 26.11 26.91 0.88
N PHE A 312 26.79 25.86 1.37
CA PHE A 312 28.25 25.79 1.35
C PHE A 312 28.82 25.97 -0.06
N VAL A 313 28.34 25.19 -1.04
CA VAL A 313 28.82 25.26 -2.43
C VAL A 313 28.58 26.65 -3.02
N SER A 314 27.45 27.27 -2.71
CA SER A 314 27.11 28.61 -3.20
C SER A 314 28.04 29.69 -2.62
N LEU A 315 28.31 29.65 -1.31
CA LEU A 315 29.21 30.58 -0.63
C LEU A 315 30.67 30.39 -1.06
N PHE A 316 31.11 29.15 -1.20
CA PHE A 316 32.44 28.83 -1.71
C PHE A 316 32.59 29.31 -3.16
N GLY A 317 31.54 29.13 -3.98
CA GLY A 317 31.48 29.63 -5.35
C GLY A 317 31.66 31.15 -5.46
N LEU A 318 31.10 31.94 -4.54
CA LEU A 318 31.31 33.40 -4.51
C LEU A 318 32.79 33.78 -4.42
N THR A 319 33.63 32.94 -3.77
CA THR A 319 35.07 33.22 -3.63
C THR A 319 35.90 32.90 -4.89
N LEU A 320 35.37 32.11 -5.81
CA LEU A 320 36.09 31.60 -6.98
C LEU A 320 35.73 32.33 -8.28
N VAL A 321 34.61 33.03 -8.28
CA VAL A 321 33.96 33.54 -9.48
C VAL A 321 34.24 35.03 -9.67
N SER A 322 34.52 35.42 -10.92
CA SER A 322 34.81 36.81 -11.31
C SER A 322 33.88 37.37 -12.39
N THR A 323 32.68 36.82 -12.59
CA THR A 323 31.69 37.35 -13.54
C THR A 323 30.33 37.58 -12.90
N ASN A 324 29.64 38.66 -13.30
CA ASN A 324 28.33 39.03 -12.74
C ASN A 324 27.28 37.92 -12.88
N VAL A 325 27.26 37.21 -14.02
CA VAL A 325 26.31 36.10 -14.27
C VAL A 325 26.55 34.94 -13.30
N LEU A 326 27.80 34.54 -13.09
CA LEU A 326 28.12 33.46 -12.17
C LEU A 326 27.92 33.87 -10.71
N LEU A 327 28.12 35.15 -10.34
CA LEU A 327 27.76 35.66 -9.02
C LEU A 327 26.25 35.65 -8.79
N MET A 328 25.45 36.02 -9.81
CA MET A 328 23.98 35.85 -9.77
C MET A 328 23.58 34.39 -9.61
N LEU A 329 24.26 33.44 -10.26
CA LEU A 329 24.01 32.01 -10.11
C LEU A 329 24.37 31.50 -8.71
N CYS A 330 25.49 31.95 -8.12
CA CYS A 330 25.85 31.60 -6.75
C CYS A 330 24.87 32.20 -5.74
N SER A 331 24.45 33.46 -5.95
CA SER A 331 23.42 34.12 -5.14
C SER A 331 22.05 33.43 -5.24
N PHE A 332 21.64 33.04 -6.46
CA PHE A 332 20.46 32.22 -6.68
C PHE A 332 20.57 30.87 -5.95
N GLY A 333 21.72 30.20 -6.06
CA GLY A 333 22.01 28.94 -5.38
C GLY A 333 21.88 29.07 -3.87
N PHE A 334 22.49 30.10 -3.27
CA PHE A 334 22.39 30.39 -1.84
C PHE A 334 20.92 30.53 -1.40
N GLY A 335 20.14 31.31 -2.15
CA GLY A 335 18.70 31.45 -1.93
C GLY A 335 17.93 30.13 -2.06
N PHE A 336 18.12 29.43 -3.17
CA PHE A 336 17.43 28.16 -3.48
C PHE A 336 17.68 27.10 -2.41
N PHE A 337 18.94 26.89 -2.05
CA PHE A 337 19.32 25.94 -1.01
C PHE A 337 18.93 26.43 0.39
N GLY A 338 18.91 27.75 0.63
CA GLY A 338 18.30 28.37 1.80
C GLY A 338 16.82 28.02 1.96
N GLY A 339 16.04 28.02 0.88
CA GLY A 339 14.63 27.66 0.92
C GLY A 339 14.40 26.18 1.24
N LEU A 340 15.25 25.33 0.68
CA LEU A 340 15.30 23.89 1.00
C LEU A 340 15.71 23.61 2.46
N PHE A 341 16.44 24.53 3.08
CA PHE A 341 16.92 24.42 4.45
C PHE A 341 15.92 24.97 5.48
N ILE A 342 15.37 26.18 5.27
CA ILE A 342 14.52 26.88 6.24
C ILE A 342 13.16 26.20 6.43
N VAL A 343 12.51 25.80 5.33
CA VAL A 343 11.12 25.31 5.38
C VAL A 343 10.99 24.03 6.23
N PRO A 344 11.82 22.99 6.06
CA PRO A 344 11.72 21.79 6.89
C PRO A 344 12.06 22.07 8.36
N LEU A 345 13.01 22.97 8.66
CA LEU A 345 13.38 23.29 10.05
C LEU A 345 12.26 24.05 10.78
N ASN A 346 11.67 25.08 10.16
CA ASN A 346 10.51 25.77 10.71
C ASN A 346 9.33 24.82 10.93
N SER A 347 9.09 23.93 9.96
CA SER A 347 8.04 22.92 10.05
C SER A 347 8.31 21.91 11.16
N THR A 348 9.56 21.57 11.43
CA THR A 348 9.98 20.63 12.47
C THR A 348 9.75 21.21 13.86
N ILE A 349 10.14 22.46 14.08
CA ILE A 349 9.86 23.17 15.34
C ILE A 349 8.36 23.17 15.61
N GLN A 350 7.53 23.51 14.61
CA GLN A 350 6.06 23.51 14.75
C GLN A 350 5.49 22.11 14.95
N TYR A 351 6.03 21.11 14.27
CA TYR A 351 5.57 19.72 14.36
C TYR A 351 5.76 19.17 15.78
N PHE A 352 6.98 19.28 16.33
CA PHE A 352 7.33 18.75 17.65
C PHE A 352 6.89 19.64 18.82
N ALA A 353 6.62 20.93 18.59
CA ALA A 353 6.09 21.80 19.64
C ALA A 353 4.71 21.31 20.14
N PRO A 354 4.57 20.98 21.44
CA PRO A 354 3.27 20.68 22.02
C PRO A 354 2.37 21.91 21.92
N GLU A 355 1.07 21.70 21.69
CA GLU A 355 0.14 22.84 21.50
C GLU A 355 0.11 23.79 22.69
N LYS A 356 0.24 23.27 23.92
CA LYS A 356 0.24 24.05 25.16
C LYS A 356 1.36 25.10 25.23
N ILE A 357 2.58 24.75 24.84
CA ILE A 357 3.81 25.57 25.02
C ILE A 357 4.42 26.06 23.70
N SER A 358 3.70 25.90 22.58
CA SER A 358 4.23 26.28 21.27
C SER A 358 4.52 27.77 21.14
N GLY A 359 3.80 28.65 21.87
CA GLY A 359 4.07 30.09 21.85
C GLY A 359 5.45 30.43 22.42
N LYS A 360 5.77 29.88 23.58
CA LYS A 360 7.10 29.95 24.21
C LYS A 360 8.21 29.37 23.34
N ILE A 361 7.97 28.23 22.67
CA ILE A 361 8.94 27.63 21.75
C ILE A 361 9.21 28.56 20.55
N MET A 362 8.18 29.14 19.92
CA MET A 362 8.37 30.07 18.79
C MET A 362 9.03 31.38 19.21
N ALA A 363 8.69 31.91 20.39
CA ALA A 363 9.38 33.07 20.96
C ALA A 363 10.87 32.77 21.20
N GLY A 364 11.18 31.57 21.71
CA GLY A 364 12.56 31.11 21.92
C GLY A 364 13.33 30.92 20.62
N ASN A 365 12.67 30.43 19.58
CA ASN A 365 13.23 30.35 18.24
C ASN A 365 13.64 31.73 17.71
N ASN A 366 12.75 32.72 17.81
CA ASN A 366 13.06 34.10 17.40
C ASN A 366 14.21 34.70 18.23
N PHE A 367 14.22 34.49 19.55
CA PHE A 367 15.26 34.97 20.45
C PHE A 367 16.66 34.50 20.01
N ILE A 368 16.84 33.20 19.78
CA ILE A 368 18.15 32.64 19.39
C ILE A 368 18.55 33.12 18.00
N GLN A 369 17.63 33.15 17.03
CA GLN A 369 17.93 33.63 15.68
C GLN A 369 18.42 35.09 15.70
N ASN A 370 17.77 35.96 16.47
CA ASN A 370 18.17 37.37 16.57
C ASN A 370 19.52 37.55 17.28
N ILE A 371 19.83 36.74 18.29
CA ILE A 371 21.17 36.73 18.91
C ILE A 371 22.25 36.36 17.88
N PHE A 372 22.00 35.34 17.06
CA PHE A 372 22.95 34.94 16.02
C PHE A 372 23.09 36.01 14.94
N MET A 373 21.99 36.63 14.50
CA MET A 373 22.04 37.72 13.52
C MET A 373 22.87 38.91 14.03
N VAL A 374 22.64 39.37 15.26
CA VAL A 374 23.44 40.45 15.87
C VAL A 374 24.89 40.01 16.06
N GLY A 375 25.13 38.79 16.55
CA GLY A 375 26.48 38.26 16.76
C GLY A 375 27.29 38.16 15.47
N PHE A 376 26.70 37.68 14.37
CA PHE A 376 27.37 37.57 13.07
C PHE A 376 27.57 38.93 12.40
N LEU A 377 26.68 39.90 12.64
CA LEU A 377 26.86 41.28 12.21
C LEU A 377 28.06 41.92 12.92
N LEU A 378 28.14 41.79 14.25
CA LEU A 378 29.29 42.26 15.05
C LEU A 378 30.58 41.56 14.64
N LEU A 379 30.53 40.24 14.40
CA LEU A 379 31.67 39.47 13.92
C LEU A 379 32.16 39.98 12.55
N SER A 380 31.25 40.36 11.67
CA SER A 380 31.59 40.94 10.36
C SER A 380 32.32 42.27 10.51
N ILE A 381 31.88 43.13 11.43
CA ILE A 381 32.54 44.40 11.76
C ILE A 381 33.96 44.13 12.28
N VAL A 382 34.09 43.19 13.22
CA VAL A 382 35.39 42.78 13.78
C VAL A 382 36.32 42.27 12.67
N PHE A 383 35.83 41.44 11.74
CA PHE A 383 36.65 40.95 10.63
C PHE A 383 37.13 42.04 9.69
N VAL A 384 36.31 43.06 9.43
CA VAL A 384 36.71 44.24 8.66
C VAL A 384 37.79 45.03 9.39
N GLU A 385 37.66 45.21 10.72
CA GLU A 385 38.65 45.93 11.54
C GLU A 385 40.01 45.22 11.59
N PHE A 386 40.01 43.87 11.63
CA PHE A 386 41.23 43.06 11.56
C PHE A 386 41.81 42.91 10.14
N SER A 387 41.31 43.67 9.16
CA SER A 387 41.77 43.63 7.75
C SER A 387 41.72 42.23 7.12
N LEU A 388 40.78 41.37 7.54
CA LEU A 388 40.55 40.09 6.86
C LEU A 388 40.04 40.36 5.44
N SER A 389 40.61 39.67 4.47
CA SER A 389 40.12 39.75 3.10
C SER A 389 38.68 39.27 3.03
N THR A 390 37.87 39.90 2.19
CA THR A 390 36.46 39.50 1.99
C THR A 390 36.34 38.04 1.53
N ASN A 391 37.32 37.55 0.76
CA ASN A 391 37.47 36.13 0.41
C ASN A 391 37.63 35.24 1.65
N GLY A 392 38.45 35.66 2.62
CA GLY A 392 38.65 34.95 3.89
C GLY A 392 37.36 34.87 4.73
N ILE A 393 36.54 35.93 4.72
CA ILE A 393 35.23 35.94 5.41
C ILE A 393 34.29 34.90 4.80
N PHE A 394 34.10 34.91 3.48
CA PHE A 394 33.23 33.94 2.80
C PHE A 394 33.74 32.50 2.92
N LEU A 395 35.06 32.28 2.85
CA LEU A 395 35.66 30.96 3.02
C LEU A 395 35.40 30.41 4.43
N THR A 396 35.63 31.23 5.47
CA THR A 396 35.41 30.83 6.87
C THR A 396 33.95 30.47 7.13
N VAL A 397 33.03 31.29 6.62
CA VAL A 397 31.60 31.04 6.76
C VAL A 397 31.16 29.80 5.97
N SER A 398 31.71 29.58 4.78
CA SER A 398 31.44 28.37 3.99
C SER A 398 31.90 27.10 4.74
N ALA A 399 33.09 27.12 5.34
CA ALA A 399 33.61 25.99 6.11
C ALA A 399 32.72 25.67 7.33
N ALA A 400 32.22 26.69 8.03
CA ALA A 400 31.27 26.52 9.13
C ALA A 400 29.96 25.85 8.65
N CYS A 401 29.43 26.24 7.49
CA CYS A 401 28.26 25.61 6.87
C CYS A 401 28.52 24.13 6.52
N LEU A 402 29.70 23.79 6.02
CA LEU A 402 30.08 22.41 5.69
C LEU A 402 30.14 21.53 6.95
N LEU A 403 30.81 21.99 8.00
CA LEU A 403 30.89 21.27 9.28
C LEU A 403 29.51 21.06 9.90
N GLY A 404 28.66 22.10 9.88
CA GLY A 404 27.27 22.01 10.34
C GLY A 404 26.45 20.99 9.53
N SER A 405 26.63 20.95 8.21
CA SER A 405 25.97 19.99 7.33
C SER A 405 26.38 18.55 7.65
N LEU A 406 27.68 18.28 7.78
CA LEU A 406 28.20 16.95 8.12
C LEU A 406 27.70 16.47 9.49
N TYR A 407 27.67 17.36 10.47
CA TYR A 407 27.11 17.06 11.80
C TYR A 407 25.62 16.72 11.73
N ALA A 408 24.82 17.47 10.97
CA ALA A 408 23.40 17.20 10.79
C ALA A 408 23.14 15.83 10.12
N MET A 409 23.91 15.48 9.09
CA MET A 409 23.85 14.17 8.43
C MET A 409 24.17 13.03 9.39
N TRP A 410 25.15 13.23 10.27
CA TRP A 410 25.55 12.24 11.27
C TRP A 410 24.50 12.03 12.36
N GLN A 411 23.78 13.08 12.77
CA GLN A 411 22.72 12.98 13.79
C GLN A 411 21.42 12.35 13.25
N LEU A 412 21.09 12.55 11.96
CA LEU A 412 19.84 12.09 11.35
C LEU A 412 20.07 11.21 10.10
N PRO A 413 20.84 10.10 10.22
CA PRO A 413 21.24 9.30 9.07
C PRO A 413 20.05 8.67 8.34
N HIS A 414 19.01 8.27 9.07
CA HIS A 414 17.80 7.65 8.50
C HIS A 414 16.99 8.57 7.59
N LEU A 415 16.89 9.86 7.92
CA LEU A 415 16.16 10.84 7.11
C LEU A 415 16.93 11.17 5.83
N PHE A 416 18.27 11.24 5.92
CA PHE A 416 19.13 11.43 4.76
C PHE A 416 19.09 10.22 3.81
N ILE A 417 19.22 9.00 4.35
CA ILE A 417 19.11 7.77 3.57
C ILE A 417 17.73 7.67 2.91
N ARG A 418 16.65 8.01 3.62
CA ARG A 418 15.30 8.06 3.04
C ARG A 418 15.22 9.01 1.84
N LEU A 419 15.86 10.19 1.90
CA LEU A 419 15.92 11.12 0.77
C LEU A 419 16.68 10.53 -0.42
N LEU A 420 17.76 9.77 -0.20
CA LEU A 420 18.50 9.12 -1.28
C LEU A 420 17.75 7.92 -1.86
N LEU A 421 17.12 7.12 -1.02
CA LEU A 421 16.48 5.86 -1.41
C LEU A 421 15.11 6.05 -2.05
N LEU A 422 14.29 7.00 -1.58
CA LEU A 422 12.95 7.20 -2.13
C LEU A 422 12.96 7.53 -3.64
N PRO A 423 13.83 8.42 -4.15
CA PRO A 423 13.99 8.63 -5.59
C PRO A 423 14.43 7.35 -6.30
N LEU A 424 15.43 6.63 -5.76
CA LEU A 424 15.94 5.39 -6.36
C LEU A 424 14.85 4.30 -6.47
N LEU A 425 14.03 4.16 -5.42
CA LEU A 425 12.86 3.30 -5.43
C LEU A 425 11.81 3.81 -6.43
N LYS A 426 11.50 5.11 -6.44
CA LYS A 426 10.50 5.71 -7.36
C LYS A 426 10.91 5.66 -8.84
N THR A 427 12.20 5.52 -9.14
CA THR A 427 12.69 5.33 -10.52
C THR A 427 12.10 4.05 -11.12
N ASN A 428 12.20 2.92 -10.40
CA ASN A 428 11.82 1.60 -10.90
C ASN A 428 10.48 1.08 -10.35
N TYR A 429 10.01 1.61 -9.22
CA TYR A 429 8.83 1.16 -8.49
C TYR A 429 7.83 2.31 -8.27
N ARG A 430 6.56 1.97 -8.11
CA ARG A 430 5.53 2.89 -7.63
C ARG A 430 5.35 2.65 -6.14
N PHE A 431 5.80 3.59 -5.32
CA PHE A 431 5.80 3.46 -3.86
C PHE A 431 4.55 4.10 -3.25
N HIS A 432 3.78 3.32 -2.50
CA HIS A 432 2.57 3.75 -1.81
C HIS A 432 2.61 3.38 -0.34
N VAL A 433 2.22 4.31 0.53
CA VAL A 433 2.12 4.10 1.98
C VAL A 433 0.68 4.31 2.40
N GLU A 434 0.15 3.37 3.16
CA GLU A 434 -1.22 3.39 3.67
C GLU A 434 -1.25 3.28 5.18
N GLY A 435 -2.25 3.93 5.80
CA GLY A 435 -2.43 3.86 7.24
C GLY A 435 -1.34 4.54 8.06
N LEU A 436 -0.50 5.42 7.48
CA LEU A 436 0.58 6.10 8.19
C LEU A 436 0.11 6.85 9.45
N LYS A 437 -1.12 7.37 9.44
CA LYS A 437 -1.77 7.99 10.61
C LYS A 437 -1.92 7.06 11.82
N ASN A 438 -1.86 5.75 11.61
CA ASN A 438 -1.94 4.75 12.67
C ASN A 438 -0.61 4.56 13.40
N LEU A 439 0.50 5.10 12.88
CA LEU A 439 1.80 5.09 13.53
C LEU A 439 1.88 6.26 14.53
N PRO A 440 1.98 6.01 15.86
CA PRO A 440 2.05 7.06 16.86
C PRO A 440 3.22 8.02 16.66
N GLN A 441 2.99 9.32 16.87
CA GLN A 441 4.02 10.36 16.70
C GLN A 441 5.10 10.34 17.79
N SER A 442 4.72 9.94 19.00
CA SER A 442 5.57 9.80 20.19
C SER A 442 5.29 8.48 20.91
N GLY A 443 6.10 8.14 21.91
CA GLY A 443 5.98 6.87 22.64
C GLY A 443 6.59 5.67 21.93
N GLY A 444 6.74 4.57 22.67
CA GLY A 444 7.36 3.33 22.20
C GLY A 444 6.45 2.60 21.22
N VAL A 445 6.98 2.18 20.07
CA VAL A 445 6.19 1.47 19.06
C VAL A 445 6.87 0.18 18.66
N LEU A 446 6.17 -0.95 18.83
CA LEU A 446 6.61 -2.25 18.30
C LEU A 446 5.87 -2.53 16.99
N MET A 447 6.62 -2.65 15.90
CA MET A 447 6.08 -2.92 14.57
C MET A 447 6.29 -4.39 14.20
N LEU A 448 5.20 -5.07 13.82
CA LEU A 448 5.20 -6.50 13.50
C LEU A 448 4.51 -6.75 12.16
N GLY A 449 5.13 -7.54 11.28
CA GLY A 449 4.63 -7.73 9.93
C GLY A 449 5.34 -8.83 9.15
N ASN A 450 4.92 -9.02 7.90
CA ASN A 450 5.47 -10.05 7.02
C ASN A 450 6.87 -9.71 6.49
N HIS A 451 7.64 -10.74 6.13
CA HIS A 451 8.99 -10.61 5.57
C HIS A 451 9.10 -11.29 4.20
N ILE A 452 9.10 -10.51 3.12
CA ILE A 452 9.05 -10.97 1.74
C ILE A 452 10.36 -10.76 0.97
N SER A 453 11.23 -9.83 1.39
CA SER A 453 12.41 -9.44 0.61
C SER A 453 13.62 -9.00 1.46
N TRP A 454 14.82 -9.05 0.87
CA TRP A 454 16.05 -8.58 1.53
C TRP A 454 16.07 -7.06 1.80
N ILE A 455 15.20 -6.30 1.13
CA ILE A 455 15.11 -4.84 1.27
C ILE A 455 13.86 -4.39 2.04
N ASP A 456 13.20 -5.30 2.76
CA ASP A 456 12.00 -4.97 3.53
C ASP A 456 12.27 -3.90 4.58
N TRP A 457 13.41 -3.99 5.28
CA TRP A 457 13.85 -2.99 6.24
C TRP A 457 13.95 -1.59 5.60
N MET A 458 14.45 -1.55 4.36
CA MET A 458 14.67 -0.33 3.61
C MET A 458 13.33 0.28 3.16
N VAL A 459 12.43 -0.55 2.65
CA VAL A 459 11.08 -0.17 2.24
C VAL A 459 10.24 0.31 3.42
N LEU A 460 10.34 -0.38 4.57
CA LEU A 460 9.65 -0.01 5.81
C LEU A 460 10.21 1.31 6.39
N GLN A 461 11.54 1.47 6.42
CA GLN A 461 12.17 2.72 6.86
C GLN A 461 11.85 3.89 5.92
N ALA A 462 11.76 3.66 4.61
CA ALA A 462 11.36 4.69 3.66
C ALA A 462 9.89 5.13 3.84
N ALA A 463 9.03 4.22 4.30
CA ALA A 463 7.64 4.51 4.61
C ALA A 463 7.47 5.24 5.95
N SER A 464 8.29 4.92 6.96
CA SER A 464 8.21 5.50 8.30
C SER A 464 8.93 6.85 8.41
N PRO A 465 8.29 7.90 8.99
CA PRO A 465 8.95 9.15 9.33
C PRO A 465 9.84 9.05 10.57
N ARG A 466 9.63 8.04 11.43
CA ARG A 466 10.45 7.78 12.62
C ARG A 466 11.57 6.80 12.30
N ALA A 467 12.74 6.98 12.93
CA ALA A 467 13.83 6.01 12.86
C ALA A 467 13.36 4.66 13.41
N ILE A 468 13.51 3.60 12.63
CA ILE A 468 13.17 2.25 13.02
C ILE A 468 14.44 1.52 13.45
N LYS A 469 14.41 0.90 14.63
CA LYS A 469 15.41 -0.07 15.08
C LYS A 469 14.99 -1.46 14.61
N PHE A 470 15.71 -2.00 13.63
CA PHE A 470 15.41 -3.32 13.11
C PHE A 470 16.06 -4.39 13.96
N VAL A 471 15.30 -5.43 14.27
CA VAL A 471 15.85 -6.67 14.84
C VAL A 471 16.32 -7.55 13.68
N MET A 472 17.58 -7.97 13.71
CA MET A 472 18.23 -8.70 12.61
C MET A 472 18.97 -9.93 13.11
N PHE A 473 18.93 -11.01 12.34
CA PHE A 473 19.65 -12.23 12.66
C PHE A 473 21.18 -12.01 12.69
N ARG A 474 21.84 -12.44 13.77
CA ARG A 474 23.25 -12.11 14.09
C ARG A 474 24.26 -12.51 12.98
N PRO A 475 24.14 -13.67 12.30
CA PRO A 475 25.01 -13.99 11.16
C PRO A 475 24.94 -12.99 10.00
N ILE A 476 23.77 -12.39 9.75
CA ILE A 476 23.63 -11.33 8.73
C ILE A 476 24.28 -10.05 9.23
N TYR A 477 24.06 -9.70 10.50
CA TYR A 477 24.63 -8.51 11.13
C TYR A 477 26.17 -8.52 11.17
N ASN A 478 26.79 -9.68 11.37
CA ASN A 478 28.24 -9.83 11.51
C ASN A 478 29.02 -9.86 10.18
N LYS A 479 28.36 -9.74 9.03
CA LYS A 479 29.06 -9.65 7.73
C LYS A 479 29.90 -8.37 7.69
N TRP A 480 31.23 -8.51 7.58
CA TRP A 480 32.19 -7.41 7.75
C TRP A 480 31.87 -6.14 6.95
N TYR A 481 31.34 -6.28 5.73
CA TYR A 481 30.98 -5.16 4.86
C TYR A 481 29.66 -4.47 5.23
N LEU A 482 28.82 -5.09 6.06
CA LEU A 482 27.55 -4.53 6.55
C LEU A 482 27.66 -3.98 7.98
N THR A 483 28.52 -4.54 8.82
CA THR A 483 28.54 -4.25 10.27
C THR A 483 28.69 -2.77 10.58
N TRP A 484 29.58 -2.06 9.87
CA TRP A 484 29.79 -0.62 10.08
C TRP A 484 28.52 0.20 9.75
N PHE A 485 27.82 -0.17 8.66
CA PHE A 485 26.58 0.47 8.23
C PHE A 485 25.44 0.18 9.21
N LEU A 486 25.26 -1.09 9.62
CA LEU A 486 24.20 -1.50 10.55
C LEU A 486 24.36 -0.87 11.95
N ARG A 487 25.60 -0.60 12.39
CA ARG A 487 25.87 0.14 13.64
C ARG A 487 25.38 1.58 13.59
N ILE A 488 25.49 2.27 12.46
CA ILE A 488 24.95 3.64 12.27
C ILE A 488 23.43 3.67 12.51
N PHE A 489 22.73 2.60 12.11
CA PHE A 489 21.28 2.46 12.28
C PHE A 489 20.84 1.94 13.64
N ARG A 490 21.78 1.52 14.50
CA ARG A 490 21.53 0.83 15.78
C ARG A 490 20.63 -0.41 15.59
N VAL A 491 20.95 -1.23 14.59
CA VAL A 491 20.27 -2.52 14.37
C VAL A 491 20.54 -3.44 15.56
N ILE A 492 19.51 -4.16 16.03
CA ILE A 492 19.55 -5.03 17.19
C ILE A 492 19.83 -6.47 16.71
N PRO A 493 21.01 -7.05 16.95
CA PRO A 493 21.30 -8.42 16.55
C PRO A 493 20.59 -9.43 17.47
N ILE A 494 20.02 -10.50 16.90
CA ILE A 494 19.38 -11.60 17.63
C ILE A 494 19.97 -12.97 17.21
N SER A 495 20.18 -13.85 18.19
CA SER A 495 20.70 -15.21 18.00
C SER A 495 19.55 -16.22 18.02
N ALA A 496 19.69 -17.37 17.35
CA ALA A 496 18.65 -18.40 17.28
C ALA A 496 18.41 -19.20 18.59
N GLY A 497 18.91 -18.72 19.74
CA GLY A 497 18.88 -19.47 21.01
C GLY A 497 19.11 -18.67 22.30
N SER A 498 19.67 -17.45 22.25
CA SER A 498 19.78 -16.56 23.41
C SER A 498 19.03 -15.24 23.15
N SER A 499 17.75 -15.22 23.53
CA SER A 499 16.85 -14.09 23.26
C SER A 499 16.80 -13.05 24.37
N ARG A 500 17.28 -13.37 25.59
CA ARG A 500 17.05 -12.54 26.78
C ARG A 500 17.67 -11.15 26.69
N GLU A 501 18.95 -11.06 26.35
CA GLU A 501 19.66 -9.78 26.16
C GLU A 501 19.04 -8.93 25.03
N SER A 502 18.67 -9.57 23.91
CA SER A 502 18.01 -8.88 22.79
C SER A 502 16.61 -8.40 23.15
N ILE A 503 15.83 -9.18 23.91
CA ILE A 503 14.50 -8.80 24.41
C ILE A 503 14.63 -7.60 25.36
N GLU A 504 15.55 -7.64 26.32
CA GLU A 504 15.82 -6.53 27.23
C GLU A 504 16.22 -5.26 26.47
N THR A 505 17.12 -5.39 25.48
CA THR A 505 17.50 -4.28 24.59
C THR A 505 16.30 -3.70 23.84
N ILE A 506 15.42 -4.54 23.30
CA ILE A 506 14.20 -4.09 22.63
C ILE A 506 13.29 -3.33 23.62
N ARG A 507 13.09 -3.86 24.83
CA ARG A 507 12.29 -3.22 25.88
C ARG A 507 12.86 -1.85 26.24
N GLU A 508 14.18 -1.72 26.41
CA GLU A 508 14.83 -0.43 26.69
C GLU A 508 14.54 0.61 25.61
N TYR A 509 14.64 0.24 24.34
CA TYR A 509 14.35 1.15 23.23
C TYR A 509 12.88 1.59 23.22
N LEU A 510 11.95 0.65 23.46
CA LEU A 510 10.53 0.96 23.52
C LEU A 510 10.18 1.87 24.69
N VAL A 511 10.76 1.64 25.88
CA VAL A 511 10.57 2.50 27.08
C VAL A 511 11.12 3.91 26.85
N ARG A 512 12.22 4.05 26.10
CA ARG A 512 12.77 5.36 25.67
C ARG A 512 11.90 6.07 24.62
N GLY A 513 10.80 5.46 24.20
CA GLY A 513 9.91 6.01 23.18
C GLY A 513 10.46 5.87 21.77
N GLU A 514 11.31 4.88 21.47
CA GLU A 514 11.78 4.59 20.11
C GLU A 514 10.87 3.58 19.38
N VAL A 515 11.05 3.47 18.06
CA VAL A 515 10.32 2.50 17.21
C VAL A 515 11.20 1.30 16.95
N VAL A 516 10.71 0.11 17.25
CA VAL A 516 11.39 -1.16 16.96
C VAL A 516 10.54 -1.94 15.96
N ALA A 517 11.15 -2.43 14.88
CA ALA A 517 10.49 -3.33 13.95
C ALA A 517 11.10 -4.74 14.02
N LEU A 518 10.21 -5.72 14.08
CA LEU A 518 10.54 -7.13 14.10
C LEU A 518 9.70 -7.86 13.05
N PHE A 519 10.34 -8.81 12.37
CA PHE A 519 9.69 -9.72 11.45
C PHE A 519 9.44 -11.06 12.16
N PRO A 520 8.25 -11.29 12.73
CA PRO A 520 7.96 -12.47 13.57
C PRO A 520 8.07 -13.81 12.83
N GLU A 521 8.04 -13.84 11.49
CA GLU A 521 8.31 -15.06 10.70
C GLU A 521 9.74 -15.59 10.92
N GLY A 522 10.70 -14.71 11.26
CA GLY A 522 12.10 -15.07 11.49
C GLY A 522 12.89 -15.43 10.23
N HIS A 523 12.26 -15.46 9.06
CA HIS A 523 12.88 -15.72 7.76
C HIS A 523 12.22 -14.90 6.65
N ILE A 524 12.91 -14.74 5.52
CA ILE A 524 12.29 -14.19 4.30
C ILE A 524 11.41 -15.29 3.68
N SER A 525 10.20 -14.95 3.27
CA SER A 525 9.22 -15.87 2.66
C SER A 525 9.80 -16.60 1.43
N TYR A 526 9.42 -17.88 1.28
CA TYR A 526 9.84 -18.75 0.18
C TYR A 526 8.76 -18.95 -0.90
N ASN A 527 7.51 -18.66 -0.58
CA ASN A 527 6.38 -18.86 -1.49
C ASN A 527 5.36 -17.70 -1.46
N GLY A 528 5.66 -16.61 -0.74
CA GLY A 528 4.80 -15.43 -0.62
C GLY A 528 3.65 -15.57 0.39
N GLN A 529 3.44 -16.75 0.99
CA GLN A 529 2.52 -16.92 2.12
C GLN A 529 3.17 -16.45 3.43
N ILE A 530 2.32 -16.07 4.39
CA ILE A 530 2.73 -15.73 5.76
C ILE A 530 2.82 -17.03 6.56
N ASN A 531 4.02 -17.36 7.01
CA ASN A 531 4.27 -18.57 7.80
C ASN A 531 3.89 -18.37 9.29
N GLU A 532 4.25 -19.31 10.16
CA GLU A 532 4.14 -19.19 11.62
C GLU A 532 4.82 -17.91 12.15
N PHE A 533 4.15 -17.21 13.08
CA PHE A 533 4.75 -16.11 13.84
C PHE A 533 5.38 -16.64 15.12
N LYS A 534 6.67 -16.37 15.33
CA LYS A 534 7.38 -16.79 16.53
C LYS A 534 6.99 -15.95 17.75
N LYS A 535 6.78 -16.61 18.89
CA LYS A 535 6.32 -16.00 20.17
C LYS A 535 7.34 -15.09 20.86
N GLY A 536 8.55 -14.92 20.31
CA GLY A 536 9.62 -14.16 20.97
C GLY A 536 9.27 -12.69 21.30
N PHE A 537 8.36 -12.09 20.52
CA PHE A 537 7.91 -10.71 20.76
C PHE A 537 6.88 -10.60 21.88
N GLU A 538 6.18 -11.68 22.24
CA GLU A 538 5.22 -11.69 23.34
C GLU A 538 5.92 -11.38 24.67
N HIS A 539 7.14 -11.88 24.85
CA HIS A 539 8.00 -11.57 26.00
C HIS A 539 8.47 -10.11 26.05
N VAL A 540 8.54 -9.44 24.90
CA VAL A 540 8.83 -8.00 24.84
C VAL A 540 7.64 -7.22 25.39
N LEU A 541 6.41 -7.59 25.01
CA LEU A 541 5.18 -6.90 25.40
C LEU A 541 4.74 -7.14 26.84
N LYS A 542 5.17 -8.26 27.44
CA LYS A 542 4.80 -8.61 28.82
C LYS A 542 5.21 -7.49 29.79
N ASP A 543 4.26 -7.01 30.60
CA ASP A 543 4.47 -5.97 31.62
C ASP A 543 4.89 -4.59 31.05
N LEU A 544 4.50 -4.26 29.81
CA LEU A 544 4.68 -2.93 29.20
C LEU A 544 3.35 -2.28 28.82
N ASP A 545 2.83 -1.39 29.68
CA ASP A 545 1.54 -0.73 29.46
C ASP A 545 1.61 0.48 28.51
N ASN A 546 2.78 1.11 28.38
CA ASN A 546 2.99 2.36 27.63
C ASN A 546 3.51 2.17 26.19
N VAL A 547 3.44 0.94 25.66
CA VAL A 547 3.91 0.61 24.30
C VAL A 547 2.73 0.34 23.38
N THR A 548 2.80 0.88 22.16
CA THR A 548 1.80 0.61 21.13
C THR A 548 2.34 -0.40 20.12
N THR A 549 1.58 -1.46 19.86
CA THR A 549 1.91 -2.42 18.80
C THR A 549 1.22 -2.01 17.50
N VAL A 550 1.95 -1.98 16.39
CA VAL A 550 1.41 -1.60 15.08
C VAL A 550 1.68 -2.72 14.06
N PRO A 551 0.62 -3.42 13.58
CA PRO A 551 0.77 -4.37 12.48
C PRO A 551 1.16 -3.65 11.19
N PHE A 552 2.06 -4.24 10.40
CA PHE A 552 2.35 -3.77 9.05
C PHE A 552 2.30 -4.91 8.03
N TYR A 553 2.00 -4.56 6.78
CA TYR A 553 2.04 -5.49 5.65
C TYR A 553 2.78 -4.88 4.46
N LEU A 554 3.75 -5.61 3.95
CA LEU A 554 4.55 -5.29 2.77
C LEU A 554 4.03 -6.09 1.58
N ARG A 555 3.76 -5.40 0.46
CA ARG A 555 3.33 -6.03 -0.80
C ARG A 555 4.14 -5.51 -1.98
N GLY A 556 4.34 -6.37 -2.98
CA GLY A 556 4.91 -5.99 -4.28
C GLY A 556 6.40 -6.22 -4.43
N LEU A 557 7.06 -6.72 -3.39
CA LEU A 557 8.46 -7.16 -3.44
C LEU A 557 8.59 -8.66 -3.78
N TRP A 558 7.57 -9.48 -3.53
CA TRP A 558 7.54 -10.88 -4.00
C TRP A 558 7.61 -10.94 -5.52
N GLY A 559 8.52 -11.75 -6.08
CA GLY A 559 8.86 -11.75 -7.51
C GLY A 559 9.73 -10.58 -7.97
N SER A 560 10.28 -9.77 -7.08
CA SER A 560 11.32 -8.79 -7.46
C SER A 560 12.70 -9.45 -7.40
N SER A 561 13.71 -8.77 -7.96
CA SER A 561 15.12 -9.17 -7.80
C SER A 561 15.55 -9.31 -6.33
N PHE A 562 14.80 -8.71 -5.40
CA PHE A 562 15.08 -8.72 -3.96
C PHE A 562 14.31 -9.80 -3.18
N SER A 563 13.59 -10.71 -3.85
CA SER A 563 12.86 -11.81 -3.22
C SER A 563 13.46 -13.17 -3.53
N ARG A 564 13.07 -14.20 -2.77
CA ARG A 564 13.44 -15.62 -3.01
C ARG A 564 12.65 -16.29 -4.14
N ALA A 565 11.73 -15.56 -4.78
CA ALA A 565 10.98 -16.09 -5.92
C ALA A 565 11.90 -16.56 -7.07
N ASP A 566 11.38 -17.46 -7.89
CA ASP A 566 12.12 -18.04 -9.01
C ASP A 566 12.57 -16.96 -10.01
N SER A 567 13.70 -17.21 -10.67
CA SER A 567 14.26 -16.29 -11.66
C SER A 567 13.31 -16.02 -12.83
N PHE A 568 12.56 -17.04 -13.25
CA PHE A 568 11.53 -16.90 -14.28
C PHE A 568 10.37 -16.05 -13.79
N TYR A 569 9.84 -16.31 -12.61
CA TYR A 569 8.77 -15.51 -12.02
C TYR A 569 9.17 -14.03 -11.85
N LYS A 570 10.43 -13.77 -11.47
CA LYS A 570 11.00 -12.42 -11.42
C LYS A 570 10.97 -11.72 -12.78
N ASN A 571 11.38 -12.42 -13.83
CA ASN A 571 11.36 -11.90 -15.19
C ASN A 571 9.94 -11.69 -15.73
N LEU A 572 9.02 -12.62 -15.44
CA LEU A 572 7.61 -12.55 -15.82
C LEU A 572 6.96 -11.27 -15.29
N THR A 573 7.15 -11.00 -14.00
CA THR A 573 6.54 -9.83 -13.35
C THR A 573 7.21 -8.51 -13.75
N LYS A 574 8.51 -8.50 -14.06
CA LYS A 574 9.23 -7.32 -14.59
C LYS A 574 8.66 -6.87 -15.95
N LYS A 575 8.24 -7.81 -16.80
CA LYS A 575 7.63 -7.52 -18.12
C LYS A 575 6.23 -6.88 -18.02
N GLN A 576 5.59 -6.92 -16.85
CA GLN A 576 4.25 -6.35 -16.62
C GLN A 576 4.28 -4.85 -16.26
N GLY A 577 5.45 -4.20 -16.31
CA GLY A 577 5.62 -2.75 -16.10
C GLY A 577 6.21 -2.41 -14.73
N LYS A 578 6.13 -1.12 -14.34
CA LYS A 578 6.61 -0.68 -13.01
C LYS A 578 5.78 -1.36 -11.91
N ARG A 579 6.47 -2.07 -11.02
CA ARG A 579 5.87 -2.76 -9.86
C ARG A 579 5.37 -1.76 -8.83
N GLU A 580 4.24 -2.05 -8.20
CA GLU A 580 3.72 -1.27 -7.08
C GLU A 580 4.23 -1.88 -5.77
N ILE A 581 4.99 -1.11 -5.00
CA ILE A 581 5.39 -1.44 -3.64
C ILE A 581 4.41 -0.73 -2.71
N LEU A 582 3.72 -1.50 -1.88
CA LEU A 582 2.78 -0.98 -0.89
C LEU A 582 3.25 -1.34 0.52
N VAL A 583 3.20 -0.35 1.41
CA VAL A 583 3.42 -0.51 2.84
C VAL A 583 2.14 -0.08 3.55
N ALA A 584 1.49 -1.00 4.25
CA ALA A 584 0.31 -0.71 5.05
C ALA A 584 0.65 -0.75 6.54
N PHE A 585 0.22 0.25 7.29
CA PHE A 585 0.23 0.24 8.75
C PHE A 585 -1.21 0.08 9.25
N GLY A 586 -1.49 -1.00 9.98
CA GLY A 586 -2.81 -1.25 10.55
C GLY A 586 -3.08 -0.45 11.81
N LYS A 587 -4.28 -0.63 12.39
CA LYS A 587 -4.71 0.12 13.57
C LYS A 587 -3.78 -0.17 14.76
N PRO A 588 -3.47 0.83 15.60
CA PRO A 588 -2.65 0.64 16.78
C PRO A 588 -3.36 -0.29 17.77
N ILE A 589 -2.59 -1.18 18.40
CA ILE A 589 -3.05 -2.15 19.40
C ILE A 589 -2.37 -1.77 20.71
N HIS A 590 -3.18 -1.55 21.73
CA HIS A 590 -2.73 -1.23 23.09
C HIS A 590 -2.82 -2.49 23.95
N GLY A 591 -1.78 -2.79 24.71
CA GLY A 591 -1.70 -3.98 25.54
C GLY A 591 -1.14 -5.21 24.83
N PHE A 592 -1.29 -6.37 25.48
CA PHE A 592 -0.75 -7.65 25.04
C PHE A 592 -1.51 -8.19 23.82
N ILE A 593 -0.76 -8.78 22.88
CA ILE A 593 -1.30 -9.56 21.76
C ILE A 593 -0.40 -10.77 21.54
N ASP A 594 -1.01 -11.95 21.39
CA ASP A 594 -0.29 -13.19 21.09
C ASP A 594 0.07 -13.31 19.59
N ALA A 595 0.93 -14.29 19.27
CA ALA A 595 1.38 -14.57 17.91
C ALA A 595 0.25 -14.89 16.91
N VAL A 596 -0.78 -15.60 17.34
CA VAL A 596 -1.87 -16.07 16.47
C VAL A 596 -2.78 -14.91 16.09
N ALA A 597 -3.22 -14.13 17.08
CA ALA A 597 -4.01 -12.92 16.89
C ALA A 597 -3.23 -11.88 16.08
N MET A 598 -1.92 -11.73 16.33
CA MET A 598 -1.05 -10.83 15.57
C MET A 598 -0.94 -11.25 14.10
N LYS A 599 -0.76 -12.55 13.81
CA LYS A 599 -0.76 -13.09 12.45
C LYS A 599 -2.08 -12.79 11.74
N GLN A 600 -3.21 -12.98 12.42
CA GLN A 600 -4.52 -12.67 11.86
C GLN A 600 -4.67 -11.18 11.50
N LYS A 601 -4.17 -10.26 12.34
CA LYS A 601 -4.18 -8.82 12.04
C LYS A 601 -3.35 -8.48 10.80
N VAL A 602 -2.22 -9.14 10.58
CA VAL A 602 -1.41 -8.97 9.36
C VAL A 602 -2.12 -9.55 8.13
N LEU A 603 -2.78 -10.70 8.26
CA LEU A 603 -3.60 -11.30 7.19
C LEU A 603 -4.78 -10.40 6.80
N GLU A 604 -5.50 -9.82 7.76
CA GLU A 604 -6.57 -8.84 7.52
C GLU A 604 -6.07 -7.61 6.74
N LEU A 605 -4.87 -7.10 7.07
CA LEU A 605 -4.24 -6.01 6.31
C LEU A 605 -3.93 -6.42 4.87
N SER A 606 -3.50 -7.66 4.66
CA SER A 606 -3.15 -8.17 3.33
C SER A 606 -4.32 -8.04 2.34
N PHE A 607 -5.54 -8.36 2.77
CA PHE A 607 -6.75 -8.23 1.95
C PHE A 607 -6.94 -6.82 1.42
N SER A 608 -6.89 -5.81 2.30
CA SER A 608 -7.10 -4.42 1.91
C SER A 608 -6.09 -3.93 0.86
N MET A 609 -4.85 -4.43 0.91
CA MET A 609 -3.83 -4.16 -0.10
C MET A 609 -4.11 -4.88 -1.41
N TRP A 610 -4.48 -6.16 -1.35
CA TRP A 610 -4.80 -6.96 -2.53
C TRP A 610 -5.96 -6.37 -3.32
N GLU A 611 -7.04 -6.00 -2.64
CA GLU A 611 -8.19 -5.33 -3.23
C GLU A 611 -7.81 -4.06 -4.00
N LYS A 612 -6.99 -3.20 -3.39
CA LYS A 612 -6.53 -1.95 -4.02
C LYS A 612 -5.64 -2.18 -5.22
N VAL A 613 -4.77 -3.18 -5.18
CA VAL A 613 -3.91 -3.52 -6.31
C VAL A 613 -4.74 -4.07 -7.47
N ILE A 614 -5.66 -5.00 -7.19
CA ILE A 614 -6.53 -5.59 -8.21
C ILE A 614 -7.46 -4.53 -8.81
N ALA A 615 -8.03 -3.62 -8.02
CA ALA A 615 -8.94 -2.58 -8.50
C ALA A 615 -8.32 -1.65 -9.55
N LYS A 616 -6.98 -1.52 -9.59
CA LYS A 616 -6.25 -0.73 -10.60
C LYS A 616 -5.88 -1.53 -11.85
N ARG A 617 -6.12 -2.84 -11.88
CA ARG A 617 -5.80 -3.71 -13.02
C ARG A 617 -6.80 -3.54 -14.16
N LYS A 618 -6.48 -4.15 -15.29
CA LYS A 618 -7.37 -4.25 -16.44
C LYS A 618 -8.06 -5.61 -16.44
N PRO A 619 -9.16 -5.80 -17.18
CA PRO A 619 -9.81 -7.11 -17.30
C PRO A 619 -8.86 -8.21 -17.76
N ILE A 620 -9.21 -9.47 -17.46
CA ILE A 620 -8.40 -10.66 -17.74
C ILE A 620 -7.90 -10.74 -19.19
N THR A 621 -8.74 -10.34 -20.16
CA THR A 621 -8.43 -10.35 -21.60
C THR A 621 -7.23 -9.46 -21.92
N HIS A 622 -7.12 -8.32 -21.26
CA HIS A 622 -6.01 -7.40 -21.45
C HIS A 622 -4.70 -7.96 -20.89
N HIS A 623 -4.79 -8.67 -19.77
CA HIS A 623 -3.64 -9.36 -19.16
C HIS A 623 -3.13 -10.47 -20.06
N TRP A 624 -4.02 -11.33 -20.57
CA TRP A 624 -3.69 -12.36 -21.55
C TRP A 624 -2.98 -11.78 -22.79
N LEU A 625 -3.55 -10.78 -23.46
CA LEU A 625 -2.94 -10.21 -24.67
C LEU A 625 -1.57 -9.59 -24.39
N ASN A 626 -1.40 -8.95 -23.23
CA ASN A 626 -0.11 -8.41 -22.81
C ASN A 626 0.95 -9.49 -22.64
N SER A 627 0.58 -10.62 -22.02
CA SER A 627 1.45 -11.78 -21.85
C SER A 627 1.80 -12.41 -23.20
N ALA A 628 0.80 -12.71 -24.03
CA ALA A 628 0.97 -13.35 -25.33
C ALA A 628 1.83 -12.50 -26.30
N LYS A 629 1.61 -11.17 -26.39
CA LYS A 629 2.42 -10.26 -27.22
C LYS A 629 3.85 -10.05 -26.69
N SER A 630 4.16 -10.47 -25.46
CA SER A 630 5.53 -10.36 -24.91
C SER A 630 6.46 -11.47 -25.39
N ASN A 631 5.92 -12.59 -25.87
CA ASN A 631 6.68 -13.70 -26.43
C ASN A 631 5.85 -14.44 -27.50
N LEU A 632 5.77 -13.86 -28.71
CA LEU A 632 4.89 -14.32 -29.79
C LEU A 632 5.13 -15.77 -30.23
N PHE A 633 6.37 -16.24 -30.19
CA PHE A 633 6.75 -17.53 -30.73
C PHE A 633 6.77 -18.68 -29.71
N LYS A 634 6.61 -18.37 -28.42
CA LYS A 634 6.48 -19.40 -27.36
C LYS A 634 5.24 -20.26 -27.60
N GLU A 635 5.42 -21.58 -27.60
CA GLU A 635 4.32 -22.54 -27.60
C GLU A 635 3.46 -22.35 -26.35
N CYS A 636 2.17 -22.12 -26.53
CA CYS A 636 1.25 -21.75 -25.46
C CYS A 636 0.17 -22.80 -25.23
N VAL A 637 -0.31 -23.46 -26.29
CA VAL A 637 -1.37 -24.46 -26.19
C VAL A 637 -1.05 -25.65 -27.08
N VAL A 638 -1.14 -26.85 -26.50
CA VAL A 638 -1.11 -28.12 -27.23
C VAL A 638 -2.31 -28.96 -26.81
N ASP A 639 -2.90 -29.75 -27.71
CA ASP A 639 -3.92 -30.73 -27.35
C ASP A 639 -3.61 -32.16 -27.84
N GLY A 640 -4.28 -33.14 -27.25
CA GLY A 640 -4.14 -34.56 -27.62
C GLY A 640 -4.62 -34.89 -29.05
N GLN A 641 -5.33 -33.96 -29.72
CA GLN A 641 -5.73 -34.12 -31.12
C GLN A 641 -4.64 -33.65 -32.11
N GLY A 642 -3.51 -33.13 -31.60
CA GLY A 642 -2.35 -32.73 -32.40
C GLY A 642 -2.29 -31.23 -32.74
N MET A 643 -3.22 -30.40 -32.24
CA MET A 643 -3.15 -28.95 -32.43
C MET A 643 -2.00 -28.38 -31.59
N LYS A 644 -1.11 -27.62 -32.23
CA LYS A 644 0.01 -26.92 -31.57
C LYS A 644 0.00 -25.44 -31.92
N LEU A 645 -0.20 -24.60 -30.91
CA LEU A 645 -0.33 -23.15 -31.05
C LEU A 645 0.74 -22.44 -30.20
N ASN A 646 1.47 -21.54 -30.85
CA ASN A 646 2.21 -20.50 -30.15
C ASN A 646 1.33 -19.26 -29.92
N ASN A 647 1.82 -18.31 -29.11
CA ASN A 647 1.07 -17.11 -28.76
C ASN A 647 0.57 -16.34 -30.00
N LEU A 648 1.39 -16.24 -31.07
CA LEU A 648 1.01 -15.60 -32.32
C LEU A 648 -0.20 -16.27 -32.97
N LYS A 649 -0.15 -17.60 -33.14
CA LYS A 649 -1.24 -18.38 -33.72
C LYS A 649 -2.49 -18.32 -32.85
N PHE A 650 -2.33 -18.33 -31.53
CA PHE A 650 -3.45 -18.25 -30.59
C PHE A 650 -4.13 -16.87 -30.63
N ILE A 651 -3.37 -15.77 -30.66
CA ILE A 651 -3.94 -14.42 -30.88
C ILE A 651 -4.68 -14.37 -32.21
N ALA A 652 -4.06 -14.84 -33.30
CA ALA A 652 -4.70 -14.86 -34.61
C ALA A 652 -6.01 -15.66 -34.59
N ALA A 653 -6.03 -16.82 -33.93
CA ALA A 653 -7.24 -17.64 -33.77
C ALA A 653 -8.33 -16.91 -32.97
N VAL A 654 -7.99 -16.23 -31.87
CA VAL A 654 -8.96 -15.43 -31.09
C VAL A 654 -9.54 -14.29 -31.93
N LEU A 655 -8.72 -13.57 -32.70
CA LEU A 655 -9.19 -12.51 -33.59
C LEU A 655 -10.10 -13.05 -34.71
N MET A 656 -9.73 -14.20 -35.28
CA MET A 656 -10.51 -14.90 -36.31
C MET A 656 -11.89 -15.32 -35.78
N PHE A 657 -11.90 -16.05 -34.66
CA PHE A 657 -13.14 -16.50 -34.03
C PHE A 657 -13.98 -15.31 -33.57
N GLY A 658 -13.37 -14.28 -32.97
CA GLY A 658 -14.07 -13.08 -32.53
C GLY A 658 -14.79 -12.37 -33.68
N LYS A 659 -14.14 -12.24 -34.86
CA LYS A 659 -14.77 -11.66 -36.04
C LYS A 659 -15.96 -12.49 -36.53
N GLN A 660 -15.79 -13.80 -36.68
CA GLN A 660 -16.84 -14.68 -37.19
C GLN A 660 -18.04 -14.77 -36.24
N LEU A 661 -17.75 -14.86 -34.93
CA LEU A 661 -18.76 -14.90 -33.89
C LEU A 661 -19.53 -13.59 -33.78
N LYS A 662 -18.88 -12.43 -34.01
CA LYS A 662 -19.57 -11.13 -34.00
C LYS A 662 -20.73 -11.08 -34.99
N HIS A 663 -20.55 -11.64 -36.19
CA HIS A 663 -21.61 -11.71 -37.20
C HIS A 663 -22.72 -12.71 -36.84
N THR A 664 -22.37 -13.79 -36.15
CA THR A 664 -23.30 -14.91 -35.89
C THR A 664 -24.12 -14.69 -34.61
N LEU A 665 -23.53 -14.04 -33.60
CA LEU A 665 -24.13 -13.86 -32.27
C LEU A 665 -24.95 -12.58 -32.14
N GLY A 666 -24.70 -11.55 -32.95
CA GLY A 666 -25.39 -10.26 -32.82
C GLY A 666 -25.34 -9.70 -31.39
N ASP A 667 -26.51 -9.41 -30.84
CA ASP A 667 -26.66 -8.78 -29.50
C ASP A 667 -26.70 -9.77 -28.34
N GLU A 668 -26.63 -11.09 -28.61
CA GLU A 668 -26.61 -12.14 -27.57
C GLU A 668 -25.51 -11.86 -26.52
N LYS A 669 -25.89 -11.66 -25.26
CA LYS A 669 -24.94 -11.35 -24.18
C LYS A 669 -24.32 -12.62 -23.60
N ASN A 670 -25.15 -13.62 -23.30
CA ASN A 670 -24.74 -14.88 -22.71
C ASN A 670 -24.69 -15.95 -23.81
N VAL A 671 -23.57 -16.67 -23.93
CA VAL A 671 -23.36 -17.65 -24.99
C VAL A 671 -22.99 -18.99 -24.37
N GLY A 672 -23.76 -20.03 -24.68
CA GLY A 672 -23.48 -21.38 -24.20
C GLY A 672 -22.21 -21.93 -24.84
N VAL A 673 -21.36 -22.57 -24.04
CA VAL A 673 -20.14 -23.24 -24.50
C VAL A 673 -20.21 -24.69 -24.04
N LEU A 674 -20.34 -25.62 -25.00
CA LEU A 674 -20.38 -27.06 -24.77
C LEU A 674 -19.16 -27.70 -25.44
N LEU A 675 -17.99 -27.48 -24.84
CA LEU A 675 -16.70 -27.95 -25.36
C LEU A 675 -15.88 -28.62 -24.25
N PRO A 676 -15.02 -29.60 -24.58
CA PRO A 676 -14.10 -30.18 -23.61
C PRO A 676 -12.85 -29.30 -23.46
N SER A 677 -12.01 -29.65 -22.49
CA SER A 677 -10.70 -29.05 -22.28
C SER A 677 -9.81 -29.30 -23.50
N SER A 678 -9.61 -28.26 -24.29
CA SER A 678 -9.01 -28.33 -25.63
C SER A 678 -8.52 -26.95 -26.07
N ALA A 679 -7.70 -26.92 -27.13
CA ALA A 679 -7.27 -25.65 -27.72
C ALA A 679 -8.45 -24.80 -28.21
N ILE A 680 -9.46 -25.44 -28.82
CA ILE A 680 -10.67 -24.77 -29.30
C ILE A 680 -11.50 -24.23 -28.14
N GLY A 681 -11.68 -25.00 -27.06
CA GLY A 681 -12.40 -24.56 -25.86
C GLY A 681 -11.77 -23.29 -25.25
N ALA A 682 -10.44 -23.22 -25.23
CA ALA A 682 -9.70 -22.06 -24.77
C ALA A 682 -9.84 -20.84 -25.72
N ILE A 683 -9.76 -21.05 -27.04
CA ILE A 683 -9.94 -19.98 -28.04
C ILE A 683 -11.36 -19.39 -27.95
N VAL A 684 -12.39 -20.23 -27.86
CA VAL A 684 -13.79 -19.78 -27.82
C VAL A 684 -14.07 -18.98 -26.55
N ASN A 685 -13.66 -19.46 -25.38
CA ASN A 685 -13.81 -18.72 -24.13
C ASN A 685 -13.12 -17.35 -24.20
N MET A 686 -11.88 -17.31 -24.67
CA MET A 686 -11.13 -16.05 -24.77
C MET A 686 -11.74 -15.09 -25.81
N ALA A 687 -12.20 -15.60 -26.97
CA ALA A 687 -12.84 -14.80 -28.00
C ALA A 687 -14.15 -14.16 -27.52
N LEU A 688 -15.00 -14.93 -26.83
CA LEU A 688 -16.23 -14.41 -26.24
C LEU A 688 -15.95 -13.31 -25.22
N MET A 689 -14.99 -13.52 -24.30
CA MET A 689 -14.60 -12.51 -23.32
C MET A 689 -14.01 -11.25 -23.99
N VAL A 690 -13.21 -11.39 -25.05
CA VAL A 690 -12.66 -10.26 -25.82
C VAL A 690 -13.78 -9.43 -26.46
N MET A 691 -14.84 -10.09 -26.94
CA MET A 691 -16.02 -9.45 -27.50
C MET A 691 -16.96 -8.83 -26.44
N GLY A 692 -16.65 -8.95 -25.14
CA GLY A 692 -17.52 -8.51 -24.06
C GLY A 692 -18.78 -9.38 -23.88
N LYS A 693 -18.78 -10.59 -24.44
CA LYS A 693 -19.83 -11.59 -24.23
C LYS A 693 -19.48 -12.47 -23.02
N VAL A 694 -20.49 -13.06 -22.41
CA VAL A 694 -20.35 -13.92 -21.23
C VAL A 694 -20.40 -15.39 -21.65
N PRO A 695 -19.25 -16.09 -21.73
CA PRO A 695 -19.25 -17.53 -21.91
C PRO A 695 -19.91 -18.23 -20.72
N VAL A 696 -20.89 -19.07 -21.01
CA VAL A 696 -21.55 -19.95 -20.05
C VAL A 696 -21.13 -21.37 -20.36
N ASN A 697 -20.13 -21.89 -19.63
CA ASN A 697 -19.60 -23.22 -19.88
C ASN A 697 -20.58 -24.26 -19.31
N LEU A 698 -21.26 -24.97 -20.21
CA LEU A 698 -22.35 -25.87 -19.90
C LEU A 698 -21.82 -27.23 -19.45
N ASN A 699 -22.39 -27.73 -18.36
CA ASN A 699 -22.02 -29.04 -17.82
C ASN A 699 -22.69 -30.16 -18.64
N TYR A 700 -21.91 -30.80 -19.50
CA TYR A 700 -22.37 -31.90 -20.37
C TYR A 700 -22.57 -33.25 -19.63
N THR A 701 -22.43 -33.29 -18.30
CA THR A 701 -22.79 -34.45 -17.47
C THR A 701 -24.19 -34.32 -16.85
N LEU A 702 -24.88 -33.19 -17.10
CA LEU A 702 -26.25 -32.98 -16.65
C LEU A 702 -27.24 -33.74 -17.53
N SER A 703 -28.40 -34.09 -16.96
CA SER A 703 -29.54 -34.58 -17.75
C SER A 703 -30.03 -33.50 -18.72
N PRO A 704 -30.63 -33.88 -19.87
CA PRO A 704 -31.20 -32.94 -20.85
C PRO A 704 -32.16 -31.89 -20.25
N GLU A 705 -33.03 -32.30 -19.31
CA GLU A 705 -33.99 -31.40 -18.65
C GLU A 705 -33.29 -30.29 -17.83
N VAL A 706 -32.27 -30.65 -17.04
CA VAL A 706 -31.48 -29.69 -16.26
C VAL A 706 -30.66 -28.78 -17.17
N MET A 707 -30.18 -29.29 -18.31
CA MET A 707 -29.51 -28.48 -19.33
C MET A 707 -30.47 -27.43 -19.91
N GLU A 708 -31.70 -27.81 -20.24
CA GLU A 708 -32.72 -26.89 -20.75
C GLU A 708 -33.05 -25.78 -19.74
N LYS A 709 -33.22 -26.15 -18.46
CA LYS A 709 -33.40 -25.18 -17.36
C LYS A 709 -32.22 -24.22 -17.23
N ALA A 710 -30.98 -24.70 -17.41
CA ALA A 710 -29.79 -23.85 -17.39
C ALA A 710 -29.76 -22.88 -18.58
N LEU A 711 -30.10 -23.33 -19.79
CA LEU A 711 -30.19 -22.49 -20.98
C LEU A 711 -31.24 -21.39 -20.80
N ALA A 712 -32.43 -21.74 -20.30
CA ALA A 712 -33.49 -20.79 -20.03
C ALA A 712 -33.07 -19.76 -18.97
N LYS A 713 -32.54 -20.19 -17.82
CA LYS A 713 -32.12 -19.28 -16.73
C LYS A 713 -31.03 -18.31 -17.15
N ALA A 714 -30.13 -18.73 -18.05
CA ALA A 714 -29.08 -17.87 -18.58
C ALA A 714 -29.46 -17.12 -19.87
N ASN A 715 -30.71 -17.22 -20.34
CA ASN A 715 -31.17 -16.63 -21.61
C ASN A 715 -30.25 -16.99 -22.79
N ILE A 716 -29.92 -18.28 -22.95
CA ILE A 716 -28.99 -18.75 -23.99
C ILE A 716 -29.76 -19.24 -25.20
N ASN A 717 -29.63 -18.51 -26.32
CA ASN A 717 -30.19 -18.91 -27.61
C ASN A 717 -29.15 -19.51 -28.58
N LYS A 718 -27.85 -19.35 -28.27
CA LYS A 718 -26.74 -19.84 -29.10
C LYS A 718 -25.75 -20.63 -28.27
N VAL A 719 -25.45 -21.85 -28.71
CA VAL A 719 -24.51 -22.77 -28.05
C VAL A 719 -23.39 -23.16 -29.01
N ILE A 720 -22.14 -22.89 -28.62
CA ILE A 720 -20.97 -23.26 -29.40
C ILE A 720 -20.50 -24.65 -28.96
N THR A 721 -20.39 -25.58 -29.91
CA THR A 721 -19.88 -26.94 -29.68
C THR A 721 -19.03 -27.44 -30.86
N ALA A 722 -18.59 -28.69 -30.82
CA ALA A 722 -17.86 -29.37 -31.87
C ALA A 722 -18.61 -30.64 -32.26
N GLU A 723 -18.74 -30.91 -33.56
CA GLU A 723 -19.53 -32.04 -34.08
C GLU A 723 -18.99 -33.38 -33.56
N LYS A 724 -17.66 -33.53 -33.59
CA LYS A 724 -16.98 -34.72 -33.03
C LYS A 724 -17.23 -34.88 -31.53
N PHE A 725 -17.37 -33.77 -30.80
CA PHE A 725 -17.58 -33.83 -29.36
C PHE A 725 -19.03 -34.21 -29.03
N LEU A 726 -20.01 -33.63 -29.73
CA LEU A 726 -21.43 -33.95 -29.58
C LEU A 726 -21.69 -35.43 -29.89
N ASN A 727 -21.13 -35.95 -31.00
CA ASN A 727 -21.21 -37.37 -31.33
C ASN A 727 -20.60 -38.27 -30.24
N LYS A 728 -19.50 -37.84 -29.61
CA LYS A 728 -18.88 -38.57 -28.48
C LYS A 728 -19.75 -38.54 -27.23
N LEU A 729 -20.48 -37.44 -26.96
CA LEU A 729 -21.43 -37.36 -25.86
C LEU A 729 -22.63 -38.28 -26.09
N ASN A 730 -23.20 -38.27 -27.30
CA ASN A 730 -24.29 -39.16 -27.69
C ASN A 730 -23.90 -40.65 -27.54
N ALA A 731 -22.69 -41.01 -28.00
CA ALA A 731 -22.14 -42.36 -27.83
C ALA A 731 -21.93 -42.77 -26.36
N LYS A 732 -21.79 -41.79 -25.44
CA LYS A 732 -21.70 -42.01 -23.99
C LYS A 732 -23.08 -41.94 -23.29
N GLY A 733 -24.17 -41.82 -24.04
CA GLY A 733 -25.54 -41.77 -23.51
C GLY A 733 -26.04 -40.38 -23.12
N PHE A 734 -25.29 -39.31 -23.45
CA PHE A 734 -25.71 -37.93 -23.19
C PHE A 734 -26.31 -37.31 -24.46
N ALA A 735 -27.60 -37.54 -24.70
CA ALA A 735 -28.33 -37.06 -25.87
C ALA A 735 -28.80 -35.60 -25.68
N PHE A 736 -28.12 -34.65 -26.33
CA PHE A 736 -28.47 -33.21 -26.27
C PHE A 736 -28.99 -32.64 -27.60
N ASP A 737 -29.12 -33.46 -28.65
CA ASP A 737 -29.48 -32.98 -29.99
C ASP A 737 -30.83 -32.24 -30.01
N GLU A 738 -31.83 -32.74 -29.28
CA GLU A 738 -33.14 -32.11 -29.16
C GLU A 738 -33.06 -30.78 -28.41
N VAL A 739 -32.38 -30.76 -27.25
CA VAL A 739 -32.24 -29.55 -26.39
C VAL A 739 -31.50 -28.42 -27.11
N LEU A 740 -30.56 -28.78 -28.01
CA LEU A 740 -29.69 -27.86 -28.74
C LEU A 740 -30.17 -27.57 -30.17
N ALA A 741 -31.31 -28.13 -30.58
CA ALA A 741 -31.87 -27.95 -31.91
C ALA A 741 -32.07 -26.45 -32.24
N GLY A 742 -31.58 -26.01 -33.40
CA GLY A 742 -31.65 -24.61 -33.84
C GLY A 742 -30.75 -23.60 -33.10
N LYS A 743 -30.11 -24.01 -31.99
CA LYS A 743 -29.23 -23.17 -31.15
C LYS A 743 -27.74 -23.38 -31.44
N THR A 744 -27.38 -24.47 -32.10
CA THR A 744 -25.99 -24.94 -32.20
C THR A 744 -25.15 -24.19 -33.24
N ILE A 745 -23.92 -23.84 -32.85
CA ILE A 745 -22.87 -23.30 -33.72
C ILE A 745 -21.65 -24.23 -33.62
N PHE A 746 -21.29 -24.89 -34.73
CA PHE A 746 -20.13 -25.78 -34.76
C PHE A 746 -18.83 -25.02 -34.97
N ALA A 747 -17.85 -25.22 -34.08
CA ALA A 747 -16.56 -24.54 -34.10
C ALA A 747 -15.76 -24.84 -35.40
N GLU A 748 -15.91 -26.03 -35.96
CA GLU A 748 -15.28 -26.44 -37.23
C GLU A 748 -15.80 -25.62 -38.41
N GLN A 749 -17.09 -25.25 -38.39
CA GLN A 749 -17.69 -24.43 -39.44
C GLN A 749 -17.22 -22.98 -39.37
N LEU A 750 -16.98 -22.45 -38.16
CA LEU A 750 -16.42 -21.10 -37.97
C LEU A 750 -15.05 -20.98 -38.65
N GLY A 751 -14.20 -22.00 -38.54
CA GLY A 751 -12.89 -22.03 -39.20
C GLY A 751 -12.95 -22.22 -40.74
N LYS A 752 -13.96 -22.94 -41.24
CA LYS A 752 -14.15 -23.20 -42.68
C LYS A 752 -14.74 -22.00 -43.44
N LYS A 753 -15.64 -21.22 -42.82
CA LYS A 753 -16.28 -20.05 -43.44
C LYS A 753 -15.32 -18.87 -43.71
N MET A 754 -14.10 -18.92 -43.20
CA MET A 754 -13.12 -17.84 -43.31
C MET A 754 -12.33 -17.85 -44.62
N THR A 755 -12.29 -16.71 -45.29
CA THR A 755 -11.50 -16.52 -46.52
C THR A 755 -9.99 -16.54 -46.21
N LYS A 756 -9.17 -16.93 -47.20
CA LYS A 756 -7.69 -16.91 -47.06
C LYS A 756 -7.17 -15.51 -46.68
N SER A 757 -7.75 -14.46 -47.27
CA SER A 757 -7.41 -13.06 -46.97
C SER A 757 -7.62 -12.70 -45.50
N GLU A 758 -8.73 -13.12 -44.89
CA GLU A 758 -9.00 -12.81 -43.48
C GLU A 758 -8.10 -13.57 -42.51
N LYS A 759 -7.73 -14.81 -42.84
CA LYS A 759 -6.75 -15.59 -42.07
C LYS A 759 -5.40 -14.88 -42.07
N VAL A 760 -4.94 -14.44 -43.25
CA VAL A 760 -3.71 -13.66 -43.42
C VAL A 760 -3.79 -12.33 -42.67
N ARG A 761 -4.89 -11.58 -42.80
CA ARG A 761 -5.08 -10.30 -42.10
C ARG A 761 -5.03 -10.47 -40.58
N SER A 762 -5.68 -11.50 -40.05
CA SER A 762 -5.69 -11.78 -38.59
C SER A 762 -4.29 -12.15 -38.10
N PHE A 763 -3.55 -12.95 -38.87
CA PHE A 763 -2.16 -13.29 -38.59
C PHE A 763 -1.23 -12.06 -38.63
N LEU A 764 -1.31 -11.26 -39.70
CA LEU A 764 -0.53 -10.02 -39.83
C LEU A 764 -0.86 -9.03 -38.72
N THR A 765 -2.14 -8.91 -38.35
CA THR A 765 -2.58 -8.09 -37.20
C THR A 765 -1.97 -8.60 -35.91
N ALA A 766 -2.05 -9.90 -35.63
CA ALA A 766 -1.47 -10.50 -34.44
C ALA A 766 0.06 -10.28 -34.36
N PHE A 767 0.73 -10.30 -35.51
CA PHE A 767 2.18 -10.09 -35.61
C PHE A 767 2.58 -8.62 -35.44
N PHE A 768 2.16 -7.76 -36.37
CA PHE A 768 2.65 -6.39 -36.51
C PHE A 768 1.93 -5.39 -35.61
N ALA A 769 0.63 -5.57 -35.35
CA ALA A 769 -0.13 -4.53 -34.66
C ALA A 769 0.29 -4.41 -33.18
N PRO A 770 0.46 -3.19 -32.66
CA PRO A 770 0.76 -2.98 -31.25
C PRO A 770 -0.46 -3.31 -30.39
N ARG A 771 -0.18 -3.65 -29.11
CA ARG A 771 -1.21 -4.12 -28.15
C ARG A 771 -2.37 -3.15 -28.00
N TRP A 772 -2.09 -1.85 -27.98
CA TRP A 772 -3.11 -0.80 -27.80
C TRP A 772 -4.08 -0.75 -28.99
N TRP A 773 -3.59 -0.97 -30.22
CA TRP A 773 -4.41 -0.95 -31.43
C TRP A 773 -5.30 -2.19 -31.53
N ILE A 774 -4.76 -3.39 -31.22
CA ILE A 774 -5.57 -4.61 -31.16
C ILE A 774 -6.70 -4.45 -30.13
N LYS A 775 -6.42 -3.89 -28.96
CA LYS A 775 -7.43 -3.62 -27.94
C LYS A 775 -8.49 -2.66 -28.45
N LEU A 776 -8.09 -1.53 -29.02
CA LEU A 776 -9.03 -0.53 -29.54
C LEU A 776 -9.95 -1.10 -30.62
N MET A 777 -9.44 -1.96 -31.50
CA MET A 777 -10.19 -2.47 -32.65
C MET A 777 -11.03 -3.72 -32.37
N TYR A 778 -10.60 -4.58 -31.45
CA TYR A 778 -11.19 -5.91 -31.26
C TYR A 778 -11.76 -6.15 -29.86
N PHE A 779 -11.37 -5.36 -28.84
CA PHE A 779 -11.82 -5.60 -27.47
C PHE A 779 -13.01 -4.70 -27.17
N ALA A 780 -14.06 -5.28 -26.58
CA ALA A 780 -15.13 -4.51 -26.00
C ALA A 780 -14.64 -3.73 -24.76
N ASP A 781 -15.32 -2.61 -24.47
CA ASP A 781 -15.05 -1.85 -23.25
C ASP A 781 -15.71 -2.54 -22.05
N VAL A 782 -14.94 -3.41 -21.39
CA VAL A 782 -15.38 -4.21 -20.23
C VAL A 782 -14.68 -3.71 -18.98
N ARG A 783 -15.42 -3.65 -17.87
CA ARG A 783 -14.90 -3.26 -16.54
C ARG A 783 -14.55 -4.51 -15.72
N LEU A 784 -13.74 -4.33 -14.68
CA LEU A 784 -13.33 -5.43 -13.80
C LEU A 784 -14.52 -6.12 -13.10
N ASN A 785 -15.54 -5.36 -12.73
CA ASN A 785 -16.70 -5.89 -12.00
C ASN A 785 -17.77 -6.51 -12.93
N ASP A 786 -17.58 -6.43 -14.25
CA ASP A 786 -18.50 -7.06 -15.19
C ASP A 786 -18.33 -8.58 -15.15
N THR A 787 -19.44 -9.29 -15.33
CA THR A 787 -19.49 -10.76 -15.36
C THR A 787 -18.65 -11.26 -16.53
N ALA A 788 -17.61 -12.03 -16.24
CA ALA A 788 -16.70 -12.62 -17.23
C ALA A 788 -17.14 -14.00 -17.67
N THR A 789 -17.77 -14.79 -16.79
CA THR A 789 -18.30 -16.12 -17.10
C THR A 789 -19.39 -16.49 -16.10
N ILE A 790 -20.27 -17.41 -16.51
CA ILE A 790 -21.25 -18.05 -15.64
C ILE A 790 -21.00 -19.55 -15.66
N LEU A 791 -21.01 -20.17 -14.49
CA LEU A 791 -20.88 -21.61 -14.32
C LEU A 791 -22.09 -22.13 -13.57
N PHE A 792 -22.63 -23.28 -13.98
CA PHE A 792 -23.77 -23.89 -13.31
C PHE A 792 -23.33 -24.98 -12.34
N SER A 793 -23.84 -24.91 -11.10
CA SER A 793 -23.76 -26.00 -10.13
C SER A 793 -25.10 -26.73 -10.03
N SER A 794 -25.05 -28.02 -9.70
CA SER A 794 -26.24 -28.82 -9.40
C SER A 794 -26.88 -28.31 -8.11
N GLY A 795 -28.02 -27.62 -8.22
CA GLY A 795 -28.77 -27.14 -7.07
C GLY A 795 -29.43 -28.30 -6.30
N SER A 796 -29.55 -28.17 -4.98
CA SER A 796 -30.27 -29.10 -4.08
C SER A 796 -31.78 -29.23 -4.42
N GLU A 797 -32.34 -28.25 -5.13
CA GLU A 797 -33.76 -28.15 -5.48
C GLU A 797 -34.07 -28.61 -6.92
N GLY A 798 -33.11 -29.16 -7.68
CA GLY A 798 -33.33 -29.63 -9.06
C GLY A 798 -33.25 -28.54 -10.13
N THR A 799 -33.35 -27.26 -9.77
CA THR A 799 -33.03 -26.12 -10.67
C THR A 799 -31.55 -25.73 -10.54
N PRO A 800 -30.79 -25.66 -11.64
CA PRO A 800 -29.35 -25.37 -11.58
C PRO A 800 -29.07 -23.92 -11.13
N LYS A 801 -28.04 -23.73 -10.30
CA LYS A 801 -27.63 -22.41 -9.80
C LYS A 801 -26.53 -21.84 -10.69
N GLY A 802 -26.78 -20.70 -11.33
CA GLY A 802 -25.78 -20.01 -12.14
C GLY A 802 -24.91 -19.12 -11.26
N ILE A 803 -23.62 -19.35 -11.20
CA ILE A 803 -22.65 -18.56 -10.43
C ILE A 803 -22.03 -17.50 -11.34
N GLU A 804 -22.24 -16.22 -11.05
CA GLU A 804 -21.64 -15.11 -11.79
C GLU A 804 -20.22 -14.81 -11.27
N LEU A 805 -19.21 -15.03 -12.12
CA LEU A 805 -17.82 -14.68 -11.83
C LEU A 805 -17.40 -13.46 -12.64
N SER A 806 -16.98 -12.40 -11.96
CA SER A 806 -16.48 -11.17 -12.61
C SER A 806 -15.03 -11.33 -13.10
N HIS A 807 -14.61 -10.43 -13.99
CA HIS A 807 -13.20 -10.34 -14.39
C HIS A 807 -12.27 -10.14 -13.19
N LYS A 808 -12.71 -9.38 -12.19
CA LYS A 808 -12.01 -9.15 -10.92
C LYS A 808 -11.83 -10.46 -10.14
N ASN A 809 -12.87 -11.27 -10.02
CA ASN A 809 -12.81 -12.52 -9.26
C ASN A 809 -11.80 -13.49 -9.85
N LEU A 810 -11.91 -13.74 -11.17
CA LEU A 810 -11.00 -14.62 -11.90
C LEU A 810 -9.55 -14.11 -11.83
N LEU A 811 -9.32 -12.82 -12.09
CA LEU A 811 -7.97 -12.26 -12.09
C LEU A 811 -7.35 -12.27 -10.69
N THR A 812 -8.14 -12.03 -9.64
CA THR A 812 -7.68 -12.12 -8.26
C THR A 812 -7.17 -13.53 -7.98
N ASN A 813 -8.00 -14.55 -8.24
CA ASN A 813 -7.61 -15.93 -7.96
C ASN A 813 -6.41 -16.39 -8.81
N ILE A 814 -6.38 -16.04 -10.10
CA ILE A 814 -5.23 -16.29 -10.98
C ILE A 814 -3.95 -15.72 -10.37
N LYS A 815 -3.96 -14.46 -9.91
CA LYS A 815 -2.76 -13.84 -9.32
C LYS A 815 -2.37 -14.43 -7.97
N GLN A 816 -3.33 -14.81 -7.15
CA GLN A 816 -3.09 -15.48 -5.88
C GLN A 816 -2.41 -16.85 -6.08
N VAL A 817 -2.97 -17.68 -6.97
CA VAL A 817 -2.41 -19.00 -7.28
C VAL A 817 -1.05 -18.88 -7.97
N SER A 818 -0.89 -17.92 -8.89
CA SER A 818 0.39 -17.71 -9.60
C SER A 818 1.53 -17.26 -8.68
N GLU A 819 1.25 -16.38 -7.71
CA GLU A 819 2.24 -15.97 -6.70
C GLU A 819 2.70 -17.15 -5.85
N LEU A 820 1.80 -18.10 -5.55
CA LEU A 820 2.06 -19.27 -4.72
C LEU A 820 2.80 -20.39 -5.47
N LEU A 821 2.42 -20.66 -6.73
CA LEU A 821 3.07 -21.70 -7.56
C LEU A 821 4.52 -21.37 -7.92
N ASN A 822 4.89 -20.08 -7.84
CA ASN A 822 6.23 -19.57 -8.09
C ASN A 822 6.81 -20.15 -9.39
N PHE A 823 6.12 -19.89 -10.52
CA PHE A 823 6.39 -20.54 -11.80
C PHE A 823 7.88 -20.51 -12.20
N GLN A 824 8.33 -21.64 -12.71
CA GLN A 824 9.63 -21.87 -13.34
C GLN A 824 9.51 -21.73 -14.87
N GLU A 825 10.63 -21.54 -15.56
CA GLU A 825 10.65 -21.25 -17.00
C GLU A 825 10.00 -22.34 -17.85
N ASP A 826 10.32 -23.58 -17.51
CA ASP A 826 9.86 -24.79 -18.21
C ASP A 826 8.56 -25.35 -17.65
N ASP A 827 7.84 -24.58 -16.83
CA ASP A 827 6.56 -25.06 -16.30
C ASP A 827 5.52 -25.26 -17.41
N VAL A 828 4.84 -26.40 -17.34
CA VAL A 828 3.78 -26.81 -18.25
C VAL A 828 2.62 -27.36 -17.44
N ILE A 829 1.44 -26.77 -17.61
CA ILE A 829 0.22 -27.15 -16.88
C ILE A 829 -0.59 -28.14 -17.70
N LEU A 830 -0.99 -29.25 -17.09
CA LEU A 830 -1.98 -30.16 -17.65
C LEU A 830 -3.40 -29.57 -17.53
N ASN A 831 -4.05 -29.40 -18.68
CA ASN A 831 -5.46 -29.01 -18.80
C ASN A 831 -6.34 -30.21 -19.15
N SER A 832 -6.53 -31.10 -18.18
CA SER A 832 -7.44 -32.24 -18.28
C SER A 832 -8.77 -32.01 -17.57
N LEU A 833 -8.82 -31.05 -16.63
CA LEU A 833 -10.02 -30.74 -15.87
C LEU A 833 -11.07 -30.04 -16.73
N PRO A 834 -12.37 -30.41 -16.67
CA PRO A 834 -13.39 -29.83 -17.53
C PRO A 834 -13.59 -28.31 -17.35
N ILE A 835 -13.69 -27.58 -18.46
CA ILE A 835 -13.86 -26.12 -18.47
C ILE A 835 -15.24 -25.62 -18.00
N PHE A 836 -16.22 -26.51 -17.83
CA PHE A 836 -17.50 -26.17 -17.18
C PHE A 836 -17.41 -26.19 -15.65
N HIS A 837 -16.27 -26.61 -15.10
CA HIS A 837 -15.92 -26.42 -13.70
C HIS A 837 -14.92 -25.29 -13.56
N SER A 838 -15.08 -24.46 -12.52
CA SER A 838 -14.18 -23.33 -12.25
C SER A 838 -12.72 -23.77 -12.06
N PHE A 839 -12.49 -24.98 -11.58
CA PHE A 839 -11.14 -25.55 -11.42
C PHE A 839 -10.45 -25.76 -12.78
N GLY A 840 -11.15 -26.33 -13.76
CA GLY A 840 -10.64 -26.48 -15.12
C GLY A 840 -10.58 -25.16 -15.91
N LEU A 841 -11.60 -24.32 -15.76
CA LEU A 841 -11.65 -23.04 -16.47
C LEU A 841 -10.58 -22.07 -15.95
N THR A 842 -10.52 -21.84 -14.65
CA THR A 842 -9.67 -20.77 -14.10
C THR A 842 -8.23 -21.21 -13.97
N VAL A 843 -7.99 -22.36 -13.35
CA VAL A 843 -6.63 -22.80 -12.97
C VAL A 843 -5.92 -23.46 -14.15
N THR A 844 -6.57 -24.36 -14.88
CA THR A 844 -5.88 -25.09 -15.96
C THR A 844 -6.04 -24.48 -17.35
N THR A 845 -6.98 -23.54 -17.54
CA THR A 845 -7.20 -22.86 -18.85
C THR A 845 -6.82 -21.38 -18.83
N LEU A 846 -7.45 -20.55 -18.00
CA LEU A 846 -7.26 -19.10 -18.05
C LEU A 846 -5.95 -18.63 -17.41
N MET A 847 -5.54 -19.23 -16.29
CA MET A 847 -4.27 -18.91 -15.61
C MET A 847 -3.05 -19.09 -16.53
N PRO A 848 -2.80 -20.26 -17.17
CA PRO A 848 -1.62 -20.42 -18.02
C PRO A 848 -1.61 -19.42 -19.18
N LEU A 849 -2.76 -19.13 -19.79
CA LEU A 849 -2.88 -18.11 -20.83
C LEU A 849 -2.53 -16.70 -20.31
N CYS A 850 -2.98 -16.34 -19.11
CA CYS A 850 -2.72 -15.03 -18.51
C CYS A 850 -1.28 -14.85 -18.07
N GLU A 851 -0.65 -15.90 -17.51
CA GLU A 851 0.73 -15.86 -17.02
C GLU A 851 1.76 -16.27 -18.08
N GLY A 852 1.34 -16.68 -19.28
CA GLY A 852 2.26 -17.09 -20.34
C GLY A 852 2.95 -18.43 -20.09
N ILE A 853 2.26 -19.32 -19.37
CA ILE A 853 2.67 -20.70 -19.10
C ILE A 853 2.06 -21.60 -20.17
N LYS A 854 2.81 -22.63 -20.59
CA LYS A 854 2.32 -23.56 -21.61
C LYS A 854 1.22 -24.46 -21.02
N MET A 855 0.17 -24.66 -21.79
CA MET A 855 -0.98 -25.49 -21.45
C MET A 855 -1.03 -26.72 -22.36
N VAL A 856 -1.15 -27.91 -21.77
CA VAL A 856 -1.29 -29.18 -22.50
C VAL A 856 -2.65 -29.78 -22.20
N SER A 857 -3.52 -29.85 -23.20
CA SER A 857 -4.94 -30.19 -23.01
C SER A 857 -5.24 -31.65 -23.34
N VAL A 858 -5.98 -32.30 -22.44
CA VAL A 858 -6.53 -33.65 -22.64
C VAL A 858 -8.03 -33.57 -22.44
N ALA A 859 -8.80 -33.92 -23.47
CA ALA A 859 -10.25 -33.70 -23.46
C ALA A 859 -11.00 -34.60 -22.46
N ASP A 860 -10.47 -35.77 -22.16
CA ASP A 860 -11.08 -36.76 -21.28
C ASP A 860 -10.13 -37.07 -20.10
N PRO A 861 -10.36 -36.52 -18.90
CA PRO A 861 -9.49 -36.77 -17.74
C PRO A 861 -9.55 -38.22 -17.25
N THR A 862 -10.52 -39.02 -17.70
CA THR A 862 -10.61 -40.43 -17.30
C THR A 862 -9.66 -41.34 -18.09
N ASP A 863 -9.16 -40.87 -19.24
CA ASP A 863 -8.17 -41.58 -20.05
C ASP A 863 -6.75 -41.36 -19.48
N GLY A 864 -6.45 -42.10 -18.41
CA GLY A 864 -5.14 -42.02 -17.76
C GLY A 864 -3.96 -42.32 -18.68
N ALA A 865 -4.14 -43.12 -19.74
CA ALA A 865 -3.06 -43.45 -20.67
C ALA A 865 -2.71 -42.25 -21.57
N GLU A 866 -3.72 -41.56 -22.10
CA GLU A 866 -3.51 -40.34 -22.88
C GLU A 866 -2.97 -39.20 -22.00
N VAL A 867 -3.45 -39.08 -20.75
CA VAL A 867 -2.89 -38.14 -19.77
C VAL A 867 -1.38 -38.38 -19.57
N GLY A 868 -0.96 -39.61 -19.30
CA GLY A 868 0.46 -39.95 -19.18
C GLY A 868 1.28 -39.64 -20.42
N LYS A 869 0.78 -40.06 -21.58
CA LYS A 869 1.45 -39.83 -22.87
C LYS A 869 1.64 -38.35 -23.16
N MET A 870 0.63 -37.52 -22.87
CA MET A 870 0.74 -36.07 -23.04
C MET A 870 1.66 -35.43 -22.01
N CYS A 871 1.70 -35.95 -20.77
CA CYS A 871 2.65 -35.52 -19.75
C CYS A 871 4.10 -35.77 -20.18
N ALA A 872 4.40 -37.00 -20.62
CA ALA A 872 5.73 -37.36 -21.13
C ALA A 872 6.14 -36.57 -22.37
N ARG A 873 5.25 -36.44 -23.36
CA ARG A 873 5.59 -35.79 -24.66
C ARG A 873 5.86 -34.29 -24.54
N HIS A 874 5.29 -33.64 -23.53
CA HIS A 874 5.32 -32.19 -23.41
C HIS A 874 5.91 -31.70 -22.09
N ASN A 875 6.54 -32.58 -21.31
CA ASN A 875 7.17 -32.30 -20.03
C ASN A 875 6.22 -31.55 -19.07
N VAL A 876 5.03 -32.10 -18.86
CA VAL A 876 4.08 -31.54 -17.89
C VAL A 876 4.73 -31.51 -16.51
N SER A 877 4.77 -30.34 -15.88
CA SER A 877 5.38 -30.13 -14.57
C SER A 877 4.35 -29.98 -13.44
N ILE A 878 3.13 -29.53 -13.76
CA ILE A 878 2.07 -29.28 -12.77
C ILE A 878 0.77 -29.97 -13.21
N ILE A 879 0.21 -30.79 -12.32
CA ILE A 879 -1.06 -31.49 -12.52
C ILE A 879 -2.06 -31.08 -11.44
N PHE A 880 -3.25 -30.66 -11.89
CA PHE A 880 -4.42 -30.47 -11.04
C PHE A 880 -5.41 -31.61 -11.30
N GLY A 881 -6.01 -32.15 -10.24
CA GLY A 881 -6.91 -33.29 -10.35
C GLY A 881 -7.88 -33.41 -9.18
N THR A 882 -8.71 -34.45 -9.23
CA THR A 882 -9.56 -34.88 -8.12
C THR A 882 -9.04 -36.20 -7.56
N SER A 883 -9.42 -36.57 -6.33
CA SER A 883 -9.08 -37.88 -5.76
C SER A 883 -9.49 -39.03 -6.69
N THR A 884 -10.61 -38.89 -7.40
CA THR A 884 -11.14 -39.85 -8.35
C THR A 884 -10.25 -40.01 -9.57
N PHE A 885 -9.77 -38.92 -10.16
CA PHE A 885 -8.86 -39.00 -11.30
C PHE A 885 -7.51 -39.59 -10.88
N PHE A 886 -6.97 -39.19 -9.73
CA PHE A 886 -5.71 -39.75 -9.24
C PHE A 886 -5.82 -41.25 -8.92
N ARG A 887 -6.97 -41.71 -8.41
CA ARG A 887 -7.25 -43.15 -8.25
C ARG A 887 -7.20 -43.89 -9.59
N LEU A 888 -7.84 -43.34 -10.63
CA LEU A 888 -7.78 -43.92 -11.98
C LEU A 888 -6.34 -43.99 -12.48
N TYR A 889 -5.55 -42.93 -12.29
CA TYR A 889 -4.14 -42.90 -12.70
C TYR A 889 -3.28 -43.91 -11.94
N ALA A 890 -3.46 -44.01 -10.62
CA ALA A 890 -2.76 -44.99 -9.79
C ALA A 890 -3.07 -46.43 -10.24
N ARG A 891 -4.34 -46.76 -10.52
CA ARG A 891 -4.76 -48.11 -10.92
C ARG A 891 -4.48 -48.44 -12.40
N ASN A 892 -4.26 -47.45 -13.27
CA ASN A 892 -4.08 -47.68 -14.70
C ASN A 892 -2.70 -48.30 -15.04
N LYS A 893 -2.68 -49.57 -15.43
CA LYS A 893 -1.45 -50.31 -15.79
C LYS A 893 -0.72 -49.75 -17.02
N LYS A 894 -1.40 -49.05 -17.93
CA LYS A 894 -0.80 -48.43 -19.12
C LYS A 894 -0.06 -47.13 -18.80
N LEU A 895 -0.35 -46.52 -17.66
CA LEU A 895 0.31 -45.31 -17.19
C LEU A 895 1.61 -45.67 -16.47
N HIS A 896 2.72 -45.68 -17.22
CA HIS A 896 4.04 -46.01 -16.68
C HIS A 896 4.58 -44.88 -15.78
N PRO A 897 5.25 -45.17 -14.65
CA PRO A 897 5.75 -44.14 -13.73
C PRO A 897 6.59 -43.04 -14.38
N LEU A 898 7.49 -43.41 -15.28
CA LEU A 898 8.32 -42.45 -16.05
C LEU A 898 7.52 -41.44 -16.89
N MET A 899 6.25 -41.71 -17.18
CA MET A 899 5.41 -40.75 -17.91
C MET A 899 5.13 -39.47 -17.11
N LEU A 900 5.25 -39.52 -15.78
CA LEU A 900 5.07 -38.39 -14.89
C LEU A 900 6.40 -37.88 -14.28
N GLN A 901 7.55 -38.30 -14.82
CA GLN A 901 8.87 -37.96 -14.24
C GLN A 901 9.17 -36.46 -14.22
N SER A 902 8.62 -35.69 -15.16
CA SER A 902 8.77 -34.22 -15.22
C SER A 902 7.85 -33.47 -14.25
N VAL A 903 6.88 -34.15 -13.64
CA VAL A 903 5.90 -33.54 -12.75
C VAL A 903 6.58 -33.21 -11.42
N ARG A 904 6.60 -31.93 -11.07
CA ARG A 904 7.12 -31.44 -9.78
C ARG A 904 6.01 -31.16 -8.76
N MET A 905 4.76 -31.07 -9.20
CA MET A 905 3.64 -30.68 -8.35
C MET A 905 2.32 -31.33 -8.79
N VAL A 906 1.66 -31.98 -7.83
CA VAL A 906 0.35 -32.62 -8.02
C VAL A 906 -0.59 -32.09 -6.95
N ILE A 907 -1.71 -31.49 -7.37
CA ILE A 907 -2.67 -30.84 -6.47
C ILE A 907 -4.05 -31.45 -6.67
N ALA A 908 -4.65 -31.94 -5.58
CA ALA A 908 -6.03 -32.41 -5.53
C ALA A 908 -6.96 -31.32 -5.01
N GLY A 909 -8.16 -31.26 -5.57
CA GLY A 909 -9.24 -30.42 -5.06
C GLY A 909 -10.61 -30.89 -5.52
N ALA A 910 -11.65 -30.12 -5.19
CA ALA A 910 -13.07 -30.37 -5.50
C ALA A 910 -13.73 -31.58 -4.80
N GLU A 911 -12.97 -32.42 -4.11
CA GLU A 911 -13.43 -33.49 -3.23
C GLU A 911 -12.34 -33.84 -2.20
N LYS A 912 -12.73 -34.53 -1.11
CA LYS A 912 -11.79 -35.03 -0.10
C LYS A 912 -10.79 -35.98 -0.74
N LEU A 913 -9.50 -35.78 -0.51
CA LEU A 913 -8.47 -36.71 -0.96
C LEU A 913 -8.46 -37.92 -0.03
N LYS A 914 -8.69 -39.11 -0.58
CA LYS A 914 -8.61 -40.33 0.21
C LYS A 914 -7.14 -40.72 0.47
N ALA A 915 -6.85 -41.18 1.68
CA ALA A 915 -5.50 -41.56 2.11
C ALA A 915 -4.91 -42.69 1.27
N ASP A 916 -5.72 -43.70 0.91
CA ASP A 916 -5.33 -44.83 0.06
C ASP A 916 -4.92 -44.38 -1.35
N VAL A 917 -5.65 -43.41 -1.93
CA VAL A 917 -5.33 -42.84 -3.24
C VAL A 917 -4.01 -42.08 -3.19
N LYS A 918 -3.82 -41.29 -2.13
CA LYS A 918 -2.59 -40.54 -1.91
C LYS A 918 -1.39 -41.48 -1.77
N GLU A 919 -1.52 -42.53 -0.99
CA GLU A 919 -0.48 -43.54 -0.80
C GLU A 919 -0.20 -44.31 -2.09
N ALA A 920 -1.23 -44.81 -2.78
CA ALA A 920 -1.08 -45.56 -4.03
C ALA A 920 -0.41 -44.71 -5.14
N PHE A 921 -0.75 -43.43 -5.22
CA PHE A 921 -0.12 -42.51 -6.16
C PHE A 921 1.35 -42.26 -5.81
N ARG A 922 1.67 -42.06 -4.52
CA ARG A 922 3.04 -41.92 -4.04
C ARG A 922 3.88 -43.16 -4.29
N LEU A 923 3.35 -44.36 -4.00
CA LEU A 923 4.05 -45.63 -4.21
C LEU A 923 4.33 -45.90 -5.70
N LYS A 924 3.39 -45.55 -6.59
CA LYS A 924 3.55 -45.78 -8.03
C LYS A 924 4.44 -44.75 -8.71
N PHE A 925 4.29 -43.46 -8.39
CA PHE A 925 4.92 -42.36 -9.13
C PHE A 925 6.03 -41.64 -8.36
N GLY A 926 6.19 -41.88 -7.06
CA GLY A 926 7.11 -41.13 -6.20
C GLY A 926 6.68 -39.68 -5.95
N LEU A 927 5.41 -39.36 -6.21
CA LEU A 927 4.87 -38.01 -6.15
C LEU A 927 3.85 -37.86 -5.02
N GLU A 928 4.01 -36.81 -4.22
CA GLU A 928 3.04 -36.43 -3.20
C GLU A 928 1.87 -35.66 -3.84
N ILE A 929 0.64 -35.96 -3.43
CA ILE A 929 -0.56 -35.19 -3.79
C ILE A 929 -0.84 -34.18 -2.67
N TYR A 930 -0.82 -32.89 -3.00
CA TYR A 930 -1.17 -31.81 -2.08
C TYR A 930 -2.67 -31.48 -2.17
N GLU A 931 -3.32 -31.31 -1.02
CA GLU A 931 -4.75 -30.98 -0.96
C GLU A 931 -4.99 -29.47 -0.99
N GLY A 932 -5.96 -29.06 -1.80
CA GLY A 932 -6.48 -27.70 -1.84
C GLY A 932 -8.00 -27.65 -1.74
N TYR A 933 -8.49 -26.53 -1.22
CA TYR A 933 -9.90 -26.29 -0.96
C TYR A 933 -10.38 -24.99 -1.60
N GLY A 934 -11.66 -24.99 -1.95
CA GLY A 934 -12.32 -23.88 -2.58
C GLY A 934 -13.67 -24.27 -3.18
N ALA A 935 -14.38 -23.28 -3.69
CA ALA A 935 -15.70 -23.43 -4.29
C ALA A 935 -15.76 -22.68 -5.63
N THR A 936 -16.77 -22.95 -6.46
CA THR A 936 -16.98 -22.15 -7.68
C THR A 936 -17.23 -20.69 -7.33
N GLU A 937 -17.90 -20.44 -6.20
CA GLU A 937 -18.17 -19.15 -5.58
C GLU A 937 -16.91 -18.39 -5.15
N THR A 938 -15.72 -19.00 -5.15
CA THR A 938 -14.42 -18.39 -4.79
C THR A 938 -13.38 -18.42 -5.92
N ALA A 939 -13.82 -18.70 -7.14
CA ALA A 939 -13.08 -18.56 -8.40
C ALA A 939 -11.73 -19.30 -8.64
N PRO A 940 -11.46 -20.56 -8.25
CA PRO A 940 -12.09 -21.37 -7.21
C PRO A 940 -11.25 -21.53 -5.94
N VAL A 941 -9.93 -21.35 -6.00
CA VAL A 941 -9.03 -21.81 -4.93
C VAL A 941 -9.07 -20.85 -3.74
N ALA A 942 -9.21 -21.35 -2.52
CA ALA A 942 -9.21 -20.55 -1.30
C ALA A 942 -8.03 -20.87 -0.39
N SER A 943 -7.64 -22.13 -0.29
CA SER A 943 -6.47 -22.61 0.45
C SER A 943 -5.82 -23.81 -0.25
N VAL A 944 -4.53 -24.04 0.00
CA VAL A 944 -3.81 -25.19 -0.57
C VAL A 944 -2.56 -25.54 0.25
N ASN A 945 -2.29 -26.83 0.38
CA ASN A 945 -1.01 -27.33 0.89
C ASN A 945 0.07 -27.19 -0.18
N MET A 946 1.29 -26.88 0.23
CA MET A 946 2.44 -26.73 -0.66
C MET A 946 3.63 -27.54 -0.14
N PRO A 947 4.59 -27.93 -1.00
CA PRO A 947 5.79 -28.62 -0.56
C PRO A 947 6.48 -27.88 0.59
N ASN A 948 6.90 -28.64 1.62
CA ASN A 948 7.73 -28.10 2.69
C ASN A 948 9.11 -27.71 2.13
N ILE A 949 9.75 -26.72 2.74
CA ILE A 949 11.01 -26.15 2.26
C ILE A 949 12.04 -26.20 3.37
N LEU A 950 13.23 -26.74 3.06
CA LEU A 950 14.38 -26.71 3.96
C LEU A 950 15.12 -25.38 3.79
N ASP A 951 15.35 -24.66 4.89
CA ASP A 951 16.26 -23.53 4.90
C ASP A 951 17.71 -24.01 4.85
N PRO A 952 18.50 -23.67 3.83
CA PRO A 952 19.89 -24.12 3.74
C PRO A 952 20.79 -23.55 4.85
N ASP A 953 20.46 -22.38 5.40
CA ASP A 953 21.29 -21.71 6.41
C ASP A 953 21.03 -22.27 7.83
N SER A 954 19.76 -22.45 8.21
CA SER A 954 19.40 -22.97 9.54
C SER A 954 19.14 -24.48 9.59
N LEU A 955 19.07 -25.15 8.44
CA LEU A 955 18.67 -26.55 8.29
C LEU A 955 17.32 -26.88 8.94
N LYS A 956 16.45 -25.86 9.09
CA LYS A 956 15.09 -26.01 9.60
C LYS A 956 14.11 -26.18 8.45
N GLU A 957 13.16 -27.07 8.64
CA GLU A 957 12.03 -27.25 7.75
C GLU A 957 10.97 -26.17 8.00
N PHE A 958 10.49 -25.55 6.92
CA PHE A 958 9.31 -24.71 6.93
C PHE A 958 8.12 -25.51 6.42
N THR A 959 7.12 -25.66 7.28
CA THR A 959 5.92 -26.45 7.00
C THR A 959 4.91 -25.65 6.20
N PHE A 960 4.62 -26.11 4.99
CA PHE A 960 3.54 -25.62 4.12
C PHE A 960 2.54 -26.71 3.75
N ASN A 961 2.80 -27.95 4.15
CA ASN A 961 1.94 -29.11 4.00
C ASN A 961 1.72 -29.76 5.37
N LYS A 962 0.45 -29.95 5.75
CA LYS A 962 0.07 -30.69 6.95
C LYS A 962 -1.00 -31.72 6.58
N VAL A 963 -0.70 -33.00 6.84
CA VAL A 963 -1.59 -34.12 6.54
C VAL A 963 -2.94 -33.93 7.26
N GLY A 964 -4.05 -34.19 6.56
CA GLY A 964 -5.40 -34.02 7.09
C GLY A 964 -5.95 -32.59 6.98
N THR A 965 -5.16 -31.65 6.47
CA THR A 965 -5.59 -30.25 6.25
C THR A 965 -5.71 -29.95 4.76
N VAL A 966 -6.42 -28.88 4.43
CA VAL A 966 -6.52 -28.33 3.07
C VAL A 966 -5.61 -27.11 2.86
N GLY A 967 -4.55 -27.04 3.67
CA GLY A 967 -3.50 -26.03 3.60
C GLY A 967 -3.89 -24.69 4.22
N MET A 968 -3.09 -23.68 3.88
CA MET A 968 -3.26 -22.30 4.34
C MET A 968 -4.00 -21.43 3.32
N PRO A 969 -4.65 -20.34 3.74
CA PRO A 969 -5.28 -19.38 2.83
C PRO A 969 -4.31 -18.88 1.74
N LEU A 970 -4.85 -18.61 0.54
CA LEU A 970 -4.09 -17.91 -0.49
C LEU A 970 -3.75 -16.47 -0.07
N PRO A 971 -2.67 -15.86 -0.60
CA PRO A 971 -2.34 -14.46 -0.32
C PRO A 971 -3.53 -13.51 -0.54
N GLY A 972 -3.89 -12.69 0.45
CA GLY A 972 -5.03 -11.77 0.35
C GLY A 972 -6.42 -12.41 0.49
N THR A 973 -6.49 -13.72 0.77
CA THR A 973 -7.71 -14.42 1.19
C THR A 973 -7.80 -14.43 2.70
N ILE A 974 -8.98 -14.12 3.23
CA ILE A 974 -9.29 -14.21 4.66
C ILE A 974 -10.18 -15.42 4.86
N ILE A 975 -9.83 -16.27 5.81
CA ILE A 975 -10.71 -17.35 6.27
C ILE A 975 -11.05 -17.09 7.73
N LYS A 976 -12.35 -17.11 8.05
CA LYS A 976 -12.87 -17.01 9.42
C LYS A 976 -13.66 -18.28 9.74
N ILE A 977 -13.49 -18.78 10.95
CA ILE A 977 -14.34 -19.83 11.51
C ILE A 977 -15.32 -19.14 12.45
N VAL A 978 -16.62 -19.33 12.23
CA VAL A 978 -17.67 -18.62 12.95
C VAL A 978 -18.75 -19.55 13.46
N ASP A 979 -19.48 -19.12 14.50
CA ASP A 979 -20.75 -19.74 14.84
C ASP A 979 -21.75 -19.53 13.68
N PRO A 980 -22.42 -20.58 13.19
CA PRO A 980 -23.25 -20.51 11.99
C PRO A 980 -24.48 -19.59 12.14
N ASN A 981 -24.94 -19.33 13.37
CA ASN A 981 -26.16 -18.55 13.62
C ASN A 981 -25.84 -17.07 13.86
N THR A 982 -24.84 -16.80 14.71
CA THR A 982 -24.47 -15.45 15.15
C THR A 982 -23.40 -14.82 14.26
N LEU A 983 -22.66 -15.63 13.49
CA LEU A 983 -21.49 -15.23 12.70
C LEU A 983 -20.34 -14.62 13.52
N VAL A 984 -20.36 -14.83 14.85
CA VAL A 984 -19.26 -14.46 15.75
C VAL A 984 -18.09 -15.41 15.51
N ALA A 985 -16.87 -14.86 15.43
CA ALA A 985 -15.66 -15.65 15.23
C ALA A 985 -15.39 -16.58 16.41
N LEU A 986 -15.08 -17.84 16.12
CA LEU A 986 -14.70 -18.84 17.12
C LEU A 986 -13.19 -18.82 17.39
N PRO A 987 -12.76 -19.25 18.60
CA PRO A 987 -11.36 -19.48 18.90
C PRO A 987 -10.66 -20.45 17.95
N THR A 988 -9.33 -20.34 17.86
CA THR A 988 -8.48 -21.26 17.11
C THR A 988 -8.68 -22.71 17.57
N GLY A 989 -8.82 -23.63 16.61
CA GLY A 989 -9.06 -25.05 16.86
C GLY A 989 -10.51 -25.47 17.11
N GLU A 990 -11.44 -24.52 17.31
CA GLU A 990 -12.87 -24.85 17.43
C GLU A 990 -13.54 -25.00 16.07
N ASP A 991 -14.43 -25.98 15.95
CA ASP A 991 -15.16 -26.25 14.71
C ASP A 991 -16.36 -25.32 14.54
N GLY A 992 -16.38 -24.57 13.44
CA GLY A 992 -17.50 -23.70 13.07
C GLY A 992 -17.73 -23.65 11.57
N LEU A 993 -18.62 -22.75 11.14
CA LEU A 993 -18.83 -22.45 9.73
C LEU A 993 -17.61 -21.75 9.14
N ILE A 994 -17.12 -22.27 8.03
CA ILE A 994 -16.03 -21.65 7.28
C ILE A 994 -16.59 -20.49 6.44
N LEU A 995 -16.07 -19.28 6.67
CA LEU A 995 -16.30 -18.12 5.83
C LEU A 995 -15.06 -17.81 5.00
N ILE A 996 -15.22 -17.64 3.70
CA ILE A 996 -14.13 -17.27 2.79
C ILE A 996 -14.35 -15.84 2.29
N GLY A 997 -13.44 -14.93 2.63
CA GLY A 997 -13.44 -13.53 2.21
C GLY A 997 -12.26 -13.22 1.30
N GLY A 998 -12.48 -12.33 0.32
CA GLY A 998 -11.44 -11.95 -0.62
C GLY A 998 -11.98 -11.43 -1.95
N GLY A 999 -11.11 -10.85 -2.77
CA GLY A 999 -11.48 -10.37 -4.11
C GLY A 999 -11.90 -11.47 -5.07
N GLN A 1000 -11.65 -12.74 -4.72
CA GLN A 1000 -12.06 -13.91 -5.49
C GLN A 1000 -13.54 -14.32 -5.27
N VAL A 1001 -14.23 -13.76 -4.27
CA VAL A 1001 -15.63 -14.13 -3.97
C VAL A 1001 -16.58 -13.65 -5.08
N MET A 1002 -17.40 -14.57 -5.61
CA MET A 1002 -18.31 -14.40 -6.75
C MET A 1002 -19.20 -13.17 -6.66
N LYS A 1003 -19.69 -12.65 -7.78
CA LYS A 1003 -20.63 -11.54 -7.78
C LYS A 1003 -21.98 -11.92 -7.14
N GLY A 1004 -22.45 -13.14 -7.36
CA GLY A 1004 -23.69 -13.66 -6.81
C GLY A 1004 -24.27 -14.78 -7.67
N TYR A 1005 -25.45 -15.27 -7.30
CA TYR A 1005 -26.21 -16.19 -8.13
C TYR A 1005 -27.04 -15.44 -9.18
N LEU A 1006 -27.03 -15.96 -10.41
CA LEU A 1006 -27.66 -15.37 -11.58
C LEU A 1006 -29.17 -15.23 -11.37
N ALA A 1007 -29.65 -13.99 -11.42
CA ALA A 1007 -31.06 -13.62 -11.25
C ALA A 1007 -31.69 -14.20 -9.97
N ASP A 1008 -30.91 -14.31 -8.89
CA ASP A 1008 -31.31 -14.96 -7.65
C ASP A 1008 -30.74 -14.20 -6.42
N PRO A 1009 -31.24 -12.97 -6.15
CA PRO A 1009 -30.73 -12.13 -5.07
C PRO A 1009 -31.00 -12.71 -3.68
N GLU A 1010 -32.10 -13.45 -3.50
CA GLU A 1010 -32.44 -14.10 -2.23
C GLU A 1010 -31.38 -15.13 -1.83
N LYS A 1011 -31.09 -16.11 -2.70
CA LYS A 1011 -30.02 -17.08 -2.43
C LYS A 1011 -28.64 -16.45 -2.35
N THR A 1012 -28.43 -15.33 -3.05
CA THR A 1012 -27.18 -14.57 -2.94
C THR A 1012 -27.02 -14.00 -1.54
N ASN A 1013 -28.08 -13.40 -0.97
CA ASN A 1013 -28.04 -12.81 0.37
C ASN A 1013 -27.96 -13.87 1.48
N GLU A 1014 -28.44 -15.10 1.23
CA GLU A 1014 -28.27 -16.21 2.17
C GLU A 1014 -26.79 -16.59 2.37
N VAL A 1015 -26.04 -16.69 1.26
CA VAL A 1015 -24.67 -17.21 1.28
C VAL A 1015 -23.58 -16.13 1.27
N ILE A 1016 -23.92 -14.89 0.95
CA ILE A 1016 -22.98 -13.76 0.94
C ILE A 1016 -23.28 -12.84 2.11
N VAL A 1017 -22.26 -12.57 2.93
CA VAL A 1017 -22.33 -11.62 4.04
C VAL A 1017 -21.20 -10.61 3.97
N GLU A 1018 -21.45 -9.38 4.42
CA GLU A 1018 -20.43 -8.34 4.53
C GLU A 1018 -20.13 -8.07 6.01
N LEU A 1019 -18.87 -8.27 6.42
CA LEU A 1019 -18.39 -8.06 7.79
C LEU A 1019 -17.14 -7.19 7.73
N ASP A 1020 -17.10 -6.09 8.48
CA ASP A 1020 -15.97 -5.14 8.53
C ASP A 1020 -15.54 -4.60 7.16
N GLY A 1021 -16.48 -4.44 6.21
CA GLY A 1021 -16.21 -4.02 4.84
C GLY A 1021 -15.54 -5.08 3.96
N VAL A 1022 -15.57 -6.34 4.38
CA VAL A 1022 -15.12 -7.52 3.62
C VAL A 1022 -16.31 -8.39 3.27
N ARG A 1023 -16.41 -8.78 2.00
CA ARG A 1023 -17.46 -9.67 1.51
C ARG A 1023 -17.02 -11.13 1.64
N TYR A 1024 -17.79 -11.92 2.36
CA TYR A 1024 -17.55 -13.34 2.65
C TYR A 1024 -18.59 -14.24 1.98
N TYR A 1025 -18.15 -15.42 1.55
CA TYR A 1025 -18.99 -16.53 1.17
C TYR A 1025 -19.11 -17.53 2.33
N LYS A 1026 -20.34 -17.85 2.72
CA LYS A 1026 -20.69 -18.93 3.65
C LYS A 1026 -20.64 -20.25 2.90
N THR A 1027 -19.66 -21.10 3.22
CA THR A 1027 -19.36 -22.29 2.40
C THR A 1027 -20.34 -23.44 2.61
N GLY A 1028 -21.03 -23.45 3.76
CA GLY A 1028 -21.80 -24.60 4.24
C GLY A 1028 -20.92 -25.74 4.77
N ASP A 1029 -19.61 -25.55 4.79
CA ASP A 1029 -18.63 -26.50 5.31
C ASP A 1029 -18.28 -26.14 6.76
N LYS A 1030 -18.19 -27.16 7.61
CA LYS A 1030 -17.76 -27.06 9.02
C LYS A 1030 -16.28 -27.42 9.12
N GLY A 1031 -15.53 -26.62 9.84
CA GLY A 1031 -14.10 -26.86 10.06
C GLY A 1031 -13.49 -25.90 11.06
N HIS A 1032 -12.19 -26.04 11.25
CA HIS A 1032 -11.39 -25.19 12.14
C HIS A 1032 -10.10 -24.74 11.47
N ILE A 1033 -9.48 -23.71 12.05
CA ILE A 1033 -8.15 -23.23 11.69
C ILE A 1033 -7.22 -23.44 12.89
N ASP A 1034 -6.02 -23.96 12.65
CA ASP A 1034 -5.01 -24.14 13.70
C ASP A 1034 -4.16 -22.88 13.93
N GLU A 1035 -3.29 -22.91 14.95
CA GLU A 1035 -2.41 -21.78 15.32
C GLU A 1035 -1.45 -21.36 14.19
N ASN A 1036 -1.14 -22.27 13.26
CA ASN A 1036 -0.28 -22.01 12.11
C ASN A 1036 -1.07 -21.54 10.89
N GLY A 1037 -2.40 -21.55 10.94
CA GLY A 1037 -3.28 -21.11 9.86
C GLY A 1037 -3.69 -22.22 8.89
N PHE A 1038 -3.39 -23.49 9.20
CA PHE A 1038 -3.89 -24.61 8.40
C PHE A 1038 -5.36 -24.85 8.67
N ILE A 1039 -6.10 -25.15 7.61
CA ILE A 1039 -7.55 -25.35 7.67
C ILE A 1039 -7.86 -26.84 7.60
N THR A 1040 -8.67 -27.31 8.53
CA THR A 1040 -9.22 -28.68 8.53
C THR A 1040 -10.70 -28.59 8.20
N ILE A 1041 -11.15 -29.39 7.23
CA ILE A 1041 -12.58 -29.55 6.94
C ILE A 1041 -13.05 -30.80 7.66
N VAL A 1042 -14.03 -30.65 8.55
CA VAL A 1042 -14.61 -31.77 9.29
C VAL A 1042 -15.65 -32.47 8.43
N ASP A 1043 -16.69 -31.74 8.03
CA ASP A 1043 -17.72 -32.21 7.10
C ASP A 1043 -18.57 -31.02 6.60
N ARG A 1044 -19.62 -31.28 5.82
CA ARG A 1044 -20.66 -30.32 5.47
C ARG A 1044 -21.77 -30.29 6.50
N TYR A 1045 -22.33 -29.12 6.80
CA TYR A 1045 -23.51 -29.02 7.67
C TYR A 1045 -24.69 -29.89 7.20
N SER A 1046 -24.86 -30.05 5.87
CA SER A 1046 -25.89 -30.93 5.29
C SER A 1046 -25.57 -32.43 5.37
N ARG A 1047 -24.39 -32.80 5.89
CA ARG A 1047 -23.88 -34.17 6.03
C ARG A 1047 -23.70 -34.56 7.50
N PHE A 1048 -24.31 -33.84 8.42
CA PHE A 1048 -24.42 -34.26 9.83
C PHE A 1048 -25.81 -34.82 10.11
N ALA A 1049 -25.85 -35.94 10.84
CA ALA A 1049 -27.05 -36.42 11.52
C ALA A 1049 -27.12 -35.82 12.93
N LYS A 1050 -28.27 -35.28 13.33
CA LYS A 1050 -28.54 -34.74 14.66
C LYS A 1050 -29.23 -35.79 15.53
N ILE A 1051 -28.44 -36.55 16.27
CA ILE A 1051 -28.90 -37.69 17.07
C ILE A 1051 -28.82 -37.31 18.54
N GLY A 1052 -29.97 -37.17 19.23
CA GLY A 1052 -30.01 -36.92 20.67
C GLY A 1052 -29.33 -35.62 21.13
N GLY A 1053 -29.24 -34.62 20.26
CA GLY A 1053 -28.54 -33.35 20.52
C GLY A 1053 -27.07 -33.31 20.07
N GLU A 1054 -26.49 -34.45 19.67
CA GLU A 1054 -25.15 -34.53 19.10
C GLU A 1054 -25.18 -34.47 17.56
N MET A 1055 -24.16 -33.85 16.95
CA MET A 1055 -23.98 -33.82 15.50
C MET A 1055 -22.96 -34.87 15.06
N ILE A 1056 -23.43 -35.94 14.41
CA ILE A 1056 -22.60 -37.03 13.90
C ILE A 1056 -22.31 -36.81 12.42
N SER A 1057 -21.03 -36.70 12.05
CA SER A 1057 -20.61 -36.58 10.64
C SER A 1057 -20.87 -37.89 9.90
N LEU A 1058 -21.70 -37.85 8.86
CA LEU A 1058 -21.97 -39.01 8.00
C LEU A 1058 -20.72 -39.44 7.23
N GLY A 1059 -19.84 -38.48 6.87
CA GLY A 1059 -18.55 -38.79 6.26
C GLY A 1059 -17.63 -39.57 7.20
N SER A 1060 -17.58 -39.22 8.49
CA SER A 1060 -16.81 -39.96 9.49
C SER A 1060 -17.34 -41.38 9.69
N VAL A 1061 -18.67 -41.56 9.67
CA VAL A 1061 -19.30 -42.89 9.70
C VAL A 1061 -18.86 -43.72 8.49
N GLU A 1062 -18.90 -43.15 7.29
CA GLU A 1062 -18.44 -43.81 6.06
C GLU A 1062 -16.95 -44.18 6.10
N GLU A 1063 -16.09 -43.31 6.65
CA GLU A 1063 -14.65 -43.59 6.79
C GLU A 1063 -14.35 -44.75 7.71
N ASN A 1064 -15.07 -44.85 8.84
CA ASN A 1064 -14.94 -45.99 9.74
C ASN A 1064 -15.42 -47.28 9.05
N ILE A 1065 -16.56 -47.22 8.36
CA ILE A 1065 -17.12 -48.38 7.64
C ILE A 1065 -16.19 -48.85 6.51
N ALA A 1066 -15.52 -47.93 5.82
CA ALA A 1066 -14.54 -48.25 4.79
C ALA A 1066 -13.36 -49.09 5.28
N GLN A 1067 -13.07 -49.12 6.58
CA GLN A 1067 -11.99 -49.93 7.15
C GLN A 1067 -12.35 -51.43 7.23
N VAL A 1068 -13.64 -51.76 7.28
CA VAL A 1068 -14.13 -53.14 7.46
C VAL A 1068 -14.91 -53.66 6.25
N LEU A 1069 -15.45 -52.76 5.42
CA LEU A 1069 -16.04 -53.07 4.13
C LEU A 1069 -15.06 -52.68 3.02
N ASN A 1070 -14.53 -53.68 2.31
CA ASN A 1070 -13.60 -53.48 1.19
C ASN A 1070 -14.18 -52.54 0.12
N ASP A 1071 -13.27 -51.93 -0.67
CA ASP A 1071 -13.52 -51.01 -1.79
C ASP A 1071 -14.46 -51.53 -2.90
N GLU A 1072 -14.72 -52.83 -2.96
CA GLU A 1072 -15.66 -53.43 -3.92
C GLU A 1072 -17.13 -53.13 -3.56
N ASN A 1073 -17.38 -52.72 -2.32
CA ASN A 1073 -18.70 -52.37 -1.82
C ASN A 1073 -18.94 -50.87 -1.99
N GLN A 1074 -20.08 -50.49 -2.58
CA GLN A 1074 -20.51 -49.10 -2.61
C GLN A 1074 -21.46 -48.86 -1.45
N PHE A 1075 -21.22 -47.82 -0.65
CA PHE A 1075 -22.10 -47.51 0.46
C PHE A 1075 -22.21 -46.00 0.68
N VAL A 1076 -23.33 -45.58 1.28
CA VAL A 1076 -23.56 -44.20 1.69
C VAL A 1076 -24.32 -44.16 3.00
N ALA A 1077 -23.84 -43.33 3.93
CA ALA A 1077 -24.54 -43.02 5.16
C ALA A 1077 -25.50 -41.85 4.94
N ILE A 1078 -26.73 -42.01 5.41
CA ILE A 1078 -27.85 -41.07 5.28
C ILE A 1078 -28.45 -40.80 6.65
N ALA A 1079 -28.79 -39.53 6.91
CA ALA A 1079 -29.60 -39.14 8.06
C ALA A 1079 -31.09 -39.22 7.71
N VAL A 1080 -31.84 -39.95 8.53
CA VAL A 1080 -33.30 -40.10 8.44
C VAL A 1080 -33.94 -39.64 9.76
N ASN A 1081 -35.20 -39.23 9.71
CA ASN A 1081 -35.92 -38.81 10.93
C ASN A 1081 -36.14 -40.01 11.86
N ASP A 1082 -35.98 -39.80 13.17
CA ASP A 1082 -36.22 -40.78 14.23
C ASP A 1082 -37.03 -40.11 15.36
N GLU A 1083 -38.20 -40.64 15.68
CA GLU A 1083 -39.12 -40.03 16.65
C GLU A 1083 -38.53 -39.89 18.07
N LYS A 1084 -37.56 -40.72 18.45
CA LYS A 1084 -36.96 -40.74 19.80
C LYS A 1084 -35.69 -39.91 19.87
N LYS A 1085 -34.90 -39.88 18.81
CA LYS A 1085 -33.55 -39.27 18.78
C LYS A 1085 -33.46 -38.03 17.90
N GLY A 1086 -34.54 -37.62 17.24
CA GLY A 1086 -34.56 -36.57 16.24
C GLY A 1086 -34.17 -37.11 14.87
N GLU A 1087 -32.92 -37.52 14.71
CA GLU A 1087 -32.44 -38.23 13.52
C GLU A 1087 -31.72 -39.54 13.90
N SER A 1088 -31.59 -40.46 12.94
CA SER A 1088 -30.76 -41.65 13.03
C SER A 1088 -29.94 -41.84 11.75
N VAL A 1089 -28.83 -42.56 11.84
CA VAL A 1089 -27.97 -42.88 10.69
C VAL A 1089 -28.40 -44.22 10.10
N VAL A 1090 -28.58 -44.26 8.79
CA VAL A 1090 -28.85 -45.45 8.00
C VAL A 1090 -27.76 -45.62 6.95
N LEU A 1091 -27.37 -46.86 6.67
CA LEU A 1091 -26.38 -47.19 5.65
C LEU A 1091 -27.05 -47.92 4.48
N LEU A 1092 -26.97 -47.34 3.28
CA LEU A 1092 -27.30 -48.07 2.05
C LEU A 1092 -26.02 -48.72 1.53
N VAL A 1093 -26.07 -50.01 1.20
CA VAL A 1093 -24.91 -50.79 0.74
C VAL A 1093 -25.27 -51.59 -0.51
N LYS A 1094 -24.45 -51.46 -1.56
CA LYS A 1094 -24.38 -52.38 -2.69
C LYS A 1094 -23.16 -53.29 -2.49
N SER A 1095 -23.41 -54.56 -2.22
CA SER A 1095 -22.39 -55.57 -1.94
C SER A 1095 -22.85 -56.95 -2.38
N LEU A 1096 -21.89 -57.84 -2.65
CA LEU A 1096 -22.13 -59.28 -2.81
C LEU A 1096 -22.15 -60.01 -1.45
N LEU A 1097 -21.77 -59.34 -0.36
CA LEU A 1097 -21.80 -59.88 1.00
C LEU A 1097 -23.23 -59.95 1.54
N SER A 1098 -23.49 -60.92 2.41
CA SER A 1098 -24.77 -61.01 3.11
C SER A 1098 -24.94 -59.88 4.13
N LEU A 1099 -26.20 -59.53 4.45
CA LEU A 1099 -26.51 -58.49 5.43
C LEU A 1099 -25.94 -58.82 6.83
N GLU A 1100 -25.96 -60.09 7.24
CA GLU A 1100 -25.38 -60.55 8.51
C GLU A 1100 -23.87 -60.34 8.55
N GLU A 1101 -23.17 -60.63 7.45
CA GLU A 1101 -21.72 -60.47 7.38
C GLU A 1101 -21.33 -58.99 7.43
N ILE A 1102 -22.06 -58.12 6.72
CA ILE A 1102 -21.88 -56.67 6.75
C ILE A 1102 -22.11 -56.13 8.17
N ASN A 1103 -23.21 -56.52 8.83
CA ASN A 1103 -23.51 -56.08 10.19
C ASN A 1103 -22.47 -56.57 11.20
N THR A 1104 -21.94 -57.79 11.04
CA THR A 1104 -20.90 -58.34 11.91
C THR A 1104 -19.60 -57.54 11.77
N ARG A 1105 -19.20 -57.22 10.52
CA ARG A 1105 -18.02 -56.39 10.23
C ARG A 1105 -18.17 -54.98 10.78
N ILE A 1106 -19.33 -54.35 10.60
CA ILE A 1106 -19.60 -53.00 11.15
C ILE A 1106 -19.58 -53.02 12.69
N LYS A 1107 -20.17 -54.03 13.33
CA LYS A 1107 -20.13 -54.18 14.80
C LYS A 1107 -18.74 -54.44 15.36
N SER A 1108 -17.80 -54.92 14.54
CA SER A 1108 -16.40 -55.09 14.94
C SER A 1108 -15.61 -53.77 14.99
N LEU A 1109 -16.19 -52.66 14.50
CA LEU A 1109 -15.58 -51.34 14.58
C LEU A 1109 -15.54 -50.84 16.03
N ASN A 1110 -14.36 -50.39 16.46
CA ASN A 1110 -14.17 -49.79 17.77
C ASN A 1110 -14.55 -48.30 17.76
N VAL A 1111 -15.84 -48.00 17.58
CA VAL A 1111 -16.38 -46.63 17.55
C VAL A 1111 -17.59 -46.49 18.48
N PRO A 1112 -17.93 -45.28 18.96
CA PRO A 1112 -19.10 -45.06 19.80
C PRO A 1112 -20.39 -45.59 19.14
N PRO A 1113 -21.31 -46.25 19.88
CA PRO A 1113 -22.54 -46.81 19.31
C PRO A 1113 -23.41 -45.80 18.55
N ILE A 1114 -23.34 -44.52 18.91
CA ILE A 1114 -24.08 -43.44 18.24
C ILE A 1114 -23.55 -43.14 16.82
N MET A 1115 -22.30 -43.53 16.50
CA MET A 1115 -21.70 -43.40 15.17
C MET A 1115 -21.93 -44.64 14.30
N LEU A 1116 -22.48 -45.72 14.85
CA LEU A 1116 -22.84 -46.89 14.06
C LEU A 1116 -24.19 -46.66 13.36
N PRO A 1117 -24.34 -47.10 12.10
CA PRO A 1117 -25.65 -47.10 11.45
C PRO A 1117 -26.66 -47.88 12.29
N SER A 1118 -27.81 -47.26 12.56
CA SER A 1118 -28.92 -47.90 13.26
C SER A 1118 -29.53 -49.04 12.43
N GLN A 1119 -29.52 -48.89 11.10
CA GLN A 1119 -29.98 -49.88 10.14
C GLN A 1119 -29.05 -49.89 8.92
N VAL A 1120 -28.93 -51.06 8.30
CA VAL A 1120 -28.17 -51.29 7.08
C VAL A 1120 -29.10 -51.92 6.05
N PHE A 1121 -29.14 -51.37 4.84
CA PHE A 1121 -29.98 -51.86 3.75
C PHE A 1121 -29.11 -52.28 2.57
N LEU A 1122 -29.31 -53.53 2.11
CA LEU A 1122 -28.77 -53.99 0.84
C LEU A 1122 -29.62 -53.42 -0.30
N VAL A 1123 -29.00 -52.65 -1.18
CA VAL A 1123 -29.64 -52.04 -2.35
C VAL A 1123 -29.00 -52.52 -3.64
N ASN A 1124 -29.81 -52.62 -4.70
CA ASN A 1124 -29.32 -53.01 -6.03
C ASN A 1124 -28.31 -51.99 -6.56
N GLU A 1125 -28.58 -50.69 -6.37
CA GLU A 1125 -27.71 -49.58 -6.77
C GLU A 1125 -27.74 -48.43 -5.76
N ILE A 1126 -26.60 -47.77 -5.59
CA ILE A 1126 -26.52 -46.49 -4.87
C ILE A 1126 -26.85 -45.38 -5.87
N PRO A 1127 -27.79 -44.47 -5.56
CA PRO A 1127 -28.08 -43.35 -6.45
C PRO A 1127 -26.84 -42.49 -6.71
N LEU A 1128 -26.49 -42.31 -7.98
CA LEU A 1128 -25.36 -41.48 -8.43
C LEU A 1128 -25.88 -40.34 -9.34
N LEU A 1129 -25.25 -39.18 -9.25
CA LEU A 1129 -25.40 -38.10 -10.22
C LEU A 1129 -24.74 -38.50 -11.55
N GLY A 1130 -25.12 -37.85 -12.66
CA GLY A 1130 -24.47 -38.05 -13.98
C GLY A 1130 -22.95 -37.74 -14.00
N SER A 1131 -22.43 -37.11 -12.94
CA SER A 1131 -21.00 -36.89 -12.70
C SER A 1131 -20.26 -38.09 -12.08
N GLY A 1132 -20.97 -39.14 -11.67
CA GLY A 1132 -20.44 -40.29 -10.94
C GLY A 1132 -20.29 -40.08 -9.43
N LYS A 1133 -20.65 -38.91 -8.89
CA LYS A 1133 -20.73 -38.66 -7.45
C LYS A 1133 -22.04 -39.19 -6.87
N VAL A 1134 -22.05 -39.54 -5.58
CA VAL A 1134 -23.29 -39.98 -4.89
C VAL A 1134 -24.35 -38.88 -4.93
N ASP A 1135 -25.56 -39.24 -5.34
CA ASP A 1135 -26.73 -38.39 -5.21
C ASP A 1135 -27.31 -38.55 -3.80
N PHE A 1136 -26.85 -37.74 -2.86
CA PHE A 1136 -27.31 -37.82 -1.46
C PHE A 1136 -28.81 -37.57 -1.32
N LYS A 1137 -29.43 -36.81 -2.22
CA LYS A 1137 -30.87 -36.56 -2.17
C LYS A 1137 -31.64 -37.77 -2.67
N GLY A 1138 -31.22 -38.34 -3.80
CA GLY A 1138 -31.75 -39.60 -4.31
C GLY A 1138 -31.56 -40.74 -3.31
N ALA A 1139 -30.38 -40.84 -2.69
CA ALA A 1139 -30.07 -41.82 -1.66
C ALA A 1139 -30.93 -41.62 -0.40
N LYS A 1140 -31.16 -40.36 0.03
CA LYS A 1140 -32.06 -40.08 1.15
C LYS A 1140 -33.49 -40.49 0.85
N LYS A 1141 -34.01 -40.15 -0.34
CA LYS A 1141 -35.34 -40.55 -0.78
C LYS A 1141 -35.49 -42.08 -0.83
N LEU A 1142 -34.48 -42.78 -1.36
CA LEU A 1142 -34.45 -44.24 -1.38
C LEU A 1142 -34.46 -44.84 0.03
N ALA A 1143 -33.68 -44.28 0.96
CA ALA A 1143 -33.70 -44.74 2.35
C ALA A 1143 -35.07 -44.52 3.02
N GLU A 1144 -35.72 -43.38 2.78
CA GLU A 1144 -37.06 -43.06 3.29
C GLU A 1144 -38.14 -43.98 2.68
N GLU A 1145 -38.05 -44.29 1.39
CA GLU A 1145 -38.92 -45.26 0.70
C GLU A 1145 -38.77 -46.67 1.27
N ILE A 1146 -37.53 -47.11 1.57
CA ILE A 1146 -37.27 -48.42 2.17
C ILE A 1146 -37.78 -48.47 3.62
N LEU A 1147 -37.68 -47.38 4.38
CA LEU A 1147 -38.16 -47.31 5.77
C LEU A 1147 -39.69 -47.22 5.89
N SER A 1148 -40.38 -46.82 4.82
CA SER A 1148 -41.84 -46.71 4.77
C SER A 1148 -42.52 -47.92 4.13
N ALA A 1149 -41.74 -48.84 3.55
CA ALA A 1149 -42.16 -50.15 3.04
C ALA A 1149 -42.02 -51.21 4.14
#